data_AF-A0A7X6YF07-F1
#
_entry.id   AF-A0A7X6YF07-F1
#
_cell.length_a   1.000
_cell.length_b   1.000
_cell.length_c   1.000
_cell.angle_alpha   90.00
_cell.angle_beta   90.00
_cell.angle_gamma   90.00
#
_symmetry.space_group_name_H-M   'P 1'
#
loop_
_entity.id
_entity.type
_entity.pdbx_description
1 polymer ?
#
loop_
_entity_poly.entity_id
_entity_poly.type
_entity_poly.pdbx_seq_one_letter_code
_entity_poly.pdbx_strand_id
1 'polypeptide(L)'
;VRGAGTNAYAHFNGGLFKPRVAGRTLAGLTRATLRAGGFHVDTALADFTVAQALIHDDALGGAPDGGLVKHGAGTLTFADAASTYTGPTLVSGGVLRVTGTLPPASAVTVTADGELLAGGSAVQTLSAVALALEPGGTLGFGFASDGSANDRLAVTGTPLLGTGRCAFYLAGTRLPFTLNGTYTLLSYSGAAPDVSGLACANPVFGKSYAFAAADGNVTVTISSDNTGASVWNVDAGGDWATGSNWTVPQPGTSGSAARFYDAISAPVTVAAAGQSAGALYVNSPFAYTLGGTGLTLDNGASAALIAVESGSHAVTAPLTLASDLTVTLNPDTGLSLGAVNGAAATLTATGSGALALHAAPAVQAVELDLPAVSMAAPMTISAPVTLPRTVSVAPDTGVTVTLDGAVSGGGGVDKDGSSILVLAAANTYAGPTEVHAGTLRVAALAAGGAASPVGASPAAPANLVLGKGTLHITGPSITDRGYTVRTGSSTHAAVLRVDDEAVFGGPIRSESGGFLKTGPGTVSYTYPGLNTLHTHDVNSPAGVQNIGPYGDAPTTGVTGFTITQGRVVLGAPAQTNMVNRIDIGLRTTTEAGLETPGELVVTDGVLRSANTVSIGRNNGTLVTAGPTGVSSRLTVTGGTCDFPTLAMGNNGAGLSGYNARPVVDVSGGLVQVGGSYLSVGESPGAQATLLI
;
A
#
# COMPACT_ATOMS: atom_id res chain seq x y z
N VAL A 1 -2.67 17.07 -15.87
CA VAL A 1 -2.89 18.54 -15.90
C VAL A 1 -3.53 18.90 -14.57
N ARG A 2 -2.95 19.84 -13.82
CA ARG A 2 -3.50 20.28 -12.53
C ARG A 2 -3.76 21.78 -12.60
N GLY A 3 -5.00 22.21 -12.37
CA GLY A 3 -5.31 23.61 -12.11
C GLY A 3 -5.31 23.86 -10.60
N ALA A 4 -4.72 24.96 -10.16
CA ALA A 4 -4.78 25.43 -8.78
C ALA A 4 -5.12 26.93 -8.68
N GLY A 5 -5.45 27.57 -9.82
CA GLY A 5 -5.73 28.99 -9.93
C GLY A 5 -7.15 29.24 -10.44
N THR A 6 -7.66 30.45 -10.21
CA THR A 6 -9.03 30.89 -10.50
C THR A 6 -9.39 30.98 -12.00
N ASN A 7 -8.46 30.71 -12.92
CA ASN A 7 -8.64 30.82 -14.38
C ASN A 7 -7.91 29.70 -15.15
N ALA A 8 -8.11 28.44 -14.77
CA ALA A 8 -7.49 27.31 -15.43
C ALA A 8 -8.45 26.67 -16.45
N TYR A 9 -8.28 26.99 -17.73
CA TYR A 9 -9.14 26.51 -18.82
C TYR A 9 -8.37 25.55 -19.73
N ALA A 10 -9.03 24.48 -20.17
CA ALA A 10 -8.54 23.61 -21.24
C ALA A 10 -9.62 23.47 -22.31
N HIS A 11 -9.25 23.67 -23.58
CA HIS A 11 -10.13 23.47 -24.73
C HIS A 11 -9.57 22.34 -25.59
N PHE A 12 -10.30 21.23 -25.68
CA PHE A 12 -9.90 20.07 -26.47
C PHE A 12 -10.61 20.09 -27.81
N ASN A 13 -9.84 19.99 -28.90
CA ASN A 13 -10.36 20.08 -30.27
C ASN A 13 -9.62 19.11 -31.21
N GLY A 14 -9.50 17.84 -30.81
CA GLY A 14 -8.96 16.75 -31.64
C GLY A 14 -7.45 16.53 -31.58
N GLY A 15 -6.74 17.32 -30.76
CA GLY A 15 -5.32 17.07 -30.49
C GLY A 15 -5.11 15.79 -29.66
N LEU A 16 -4.05 15.04 -29.97
CA LEU A 16 -3.70 13.81 -29.26
C LEU A 16 -2.89 14.12 -27.98
N PHE A 17 -3.46 13.84 -26.82
CA PHE A 17 -2.77 13.95 -25.52
C PHE A 17 -2.13 12.61 -25.14
N LYS A 18 -0.80 12.61 -24.91
CA LYS A 18 -0.02 11.39 -24.62
C LYS A 18 0.69 11.48 -23.26
N PRO A 19 0.11 10.96 -22.16
CA PRO A 19 0.77 10.89 -20.86
C PRO A 19 2.04 10.03 -20.93
N ARG A 20 3.13 10.50 -20.30
CA ARG A 20 4.42 9.78 -20.23
C ARG A 20 4.73 9.18 -18.86
N VAL A 21 3.97 9.57 -17.84
CA VAL A 21 4.21 9.17 -16.45
C VAL A 21 2.89 8.66 -15.89
N ALA A 22 2.89 7.44 -15.36
CA ALA A 22 1.73 6.80 -14.76
C ALA A 22 1.27 7.53 -13.47
N GLY A 23 0.04 7.26 -13.03
CA GLY A 23 -0.52 7.83 -11.79
C GLY A 23 -0.80 9.32 -11.84
N ARG A 24 -0.80 9.94 -13.04
CA ARG A 24 -1.14 11.35 -13.23
C ARG A 24 -2.63 11.52 -13.49
N THR A 25 -3.17 12.62 -12.96
CA THR A 25 -4.60 12.96 -13.06
C THR A 25 -4.80 14.30 -13.76
N LEU A 26 -5.85 14.40 -14.58
CA LEU A 26 -6.47 15.65 -15.02
C LEU A 26 -7.52 16.05 -13.98
N ALA A 27 -7.30 17.15 -13.25
CA ALA A 27 -8.18 17.66 -12.21
C ALA A 27 -7.90 19.14 -11.87
N GLY A 28 -8.85 19.79 -11.20
CA GLY A 28 -8.69 21.13 -10.63
C GLY A 28 -8.77 22.28 -11.64
N LEU A 29 -9.25 22.02 -12.85
CA LEU A 29 -9.50 23.07 -13.85
C LEU A 29 -10.79 23.81 -13.53
N THR A 30 -10.83 25.11 -13.83
CA THR A 30 -12.05 25.92 -13.81
C THR A 30 -13.06 25.38 -14.82
N ARG A 31 -12.59 25.02 -16.03
CA ARG A 31 -13.43 24.39 -17.06
C ARG A 31 -12.56 23.60 -18.04
N ALA A 32 -13.02 22.40 -18.41
CA ALA A 32 -12.46 21.59 -19.48
C ALA A 32 -13.54 21.41 -20.56
N THR A 33 -13.38 22.10 -21.69
CA THR A 33 -14.39 22.17 -22.76
C THR A 33 -14.01 21.28 -23.94
N LEU A 34 -14.95 20.47 -24.42
CA LEU A 34 -14.82 19.64 -25.62
C LEU A 34 -15.46 20.38 -26.80
N ARG A 35 -14.64 20.69 -27.80
CA ARG A 35 -15.07 21.28 -29.07
C ARG A 35 -15.39 20.18 -30.09
N ALA A 36 -15.67 20.57 -31.34
CA ALA A 36 -16.02 19.65 -32.42
C ALA A 36 -15.00 18.52 -32.65
N GLY A 37 -13.72 18.75 -32.35
CA GLY A 37 -12.69 17.70 -32.44
C GLY A 37 -12.54 16.82 -31.19
N GLY A 38 -13.16 17.16 -30.05
CA GLY A 38 -13.15 16.33 -28.84
C GLY A 38 -11.80 16.21 -28.13
N PHE A 39 -11.73 15.27 -27.18
CA PHE A 39 -10.54 14.97 -26.39
C PHE A 39 -10.00 13.57 -26.73
N HIS A 40 -8.80 13.52 -27.30
CA HIS A 40 -8.13 12.27 -27.66
C HIS A 40 -6.98 12.00 -26.69
N VAL A 41 -6.96 10.80 -26.09
CA VAL A 41 -5.95 10.38 -25.12
C VAL A 41 -5.29 9.08 -25.56
N ASP A 42 -3.99 9.10 -25.76
CA ASP A 42 -3.16 7.93 -26.08
C ASP A 42 -2.34 7.49 -24.86
N THR A 43 -2.75 6.37 -24.27
CA THR A 43 -2.11 5.79 -23.08
C THR A 43 -0.98 4.81 -23.39
N ALA A 44 -0.46 4.76 -24.62
CA ALA A 44 0.59 3.82 -25.01
C ALA A 44 1.91 3.97 -24.20
N LEU A 45 2.13 5.10 -23.52
CA LEU A 45 3.33 5.33 -22.69
C LEU A 45 3.06 5.27 -21.18
N ALA A 46 1.82 5.49 -20.75
CA ALA A 46 1.46 5.50 -19.33
C ALA A 46 -0.06 5.53 -19.15
N ASP A 47 -0.52 4.90 -18.06
CA ASP A 47 -1.88 5.04 -17.57
C ASP A 47 -2.17 6.46 -17.09
N PHE A 48 -3.44 6.87 -17.21
CA PHE A 48 -3.86 8.24 -16.87
C PHE A 48 -5.27 8.29 -16.31
N THR A 49 -5.51 9.23 -15.40
CA THR A 49 -6.84 9.43 -14.81
C THR A 49 -7.43 10.77 -15.22
N VAL A 50 -8.71 10.79 -15.58
CA VAL A 50 -9.52 11.99 -15.76
C VAL A 50 -10.52 12.06 -14.61
N ALA A 51 -10.28 12.98 -13.68
CA ALA A 51 -11.17 13.28 -12.55
C ALA A 51 -11.71 14.72 -12.64
N GLN A 52 -11.85 15.21 -13.86
CA GLN A 52 -12.32 16.54 -14.20
C GLN A 52 -13.52 16.39 -15.12
N ALA A 53 -14.60 17.13 -14.82
CA ALA A 53 -15.76 17.18 -15.72
C ALA A 53 -15.37 17.72 -17.10
N LEU A 54 -15.67 16.91 -18.13
CA LEU A 54 -15.53 17.23 -19.54
C LEU A 54 -16.87 17.78 -20.05
N ILE A 55 -16.89 19.06 -20.41
CA ILE A 55 -18.12 19.82 -20.66
C ILE A 55 -18.24 20.14 -22.16
N HIS A 56 -19.46 20.05 -22.68
CA HIS A 56 -19.80 20.48 -24.04
C HIS A 56 -19.41 21.97 -24.30
N ASP A 57 -19.02 22.29 -25.53
CA ASP A 57 -18.80 23.68 -25.95
C ASP A 57 -20.13 24.34 -26.32
N ASP A 58 -20.59 25.30 -25.50
CA ASP A 58 -21.82 26.05 -25.73
C ASP A 58 -21.86 26.73 -27.12
N ALA A 59 -20.68 27.01 -27.71
CA ALA A 59 -20.57 27.57 -29.06
C ALA A 59 -21.06 26.63 -30.18
N LEU A 60 -21.17 25.33 -29.92
CA LEU A 60 -21.72 24.33 -30.86
C LEU A 60 -23.25 24.27 -30.82
N GLY A 61 -23.89 24.90 -29.84
CA GLY A 61 -25.33 24.88 -29.67
C GLY A 61 -25.86 23.46 -29.47
N GLY A 62 -26.73 23.00 -30.38
CA GLY A 62 -27.27 21.63 -30.34
C GLY A 62 -26.45 20.59 -31.12
N ALA A 63 -25.37 21.01 -31.81
CA ALA A 63 -24.52 20.08 -32.53
C ALA A 63 -23.62 19.31 -31.55
N PRO A 64 -23.41 17.99 -31.74
CA PRO A 64 -22.53 17.24 -30.85
C PRO A 64 -21.08 17.74 -30.92
N ASP A 65 -20.40 17.71 -29.78
CA ASP A 65 -18.93 17.87 -29.74
C ASP A 65 -18.22 16.59 -30.26
N GLY A 66 -16.89 16.60 -30.29
CA GLY A 66 -16.10 15.43 -30.72
C GLY A 66 -15.98 14.32 -29.68
N GLY A 67 -16.52 14.51 -28.47
CA GLY A 67 -16.53 13.52 -27.41
C GLY A 67 -15.16 13.10 -26.89
N LEU A 68 -15.06 11.85 -26.43
CA LEU A 68 -13.87 11.26 -25.82
C LEU A 68 -13.35 10.11 -26.67
N VAL A 69 -12.07 10.14 -27.02
CA VAL A 69 -11.41 9.05 -27.75
C VAL A 69 -10.23 8.52 -26.95
N LYS A 70 -10.27 7.22 -26.66
CA LYS A 70 -9.20 6.48 -26.00
C LYS A 70 -8.41 5.68 -27.03
N HIS A 71 -7.09 5.89 -27.03
CA HIS A 71 -6.08 5.17 -27.82
C HIS A 71 -5.01 4.54 -26.91
N GLY A 72 -4.17 3.69 -27.50
CA GLY A 72 -2.99 3.10 -26.86
C GLY A 72 -3.32 1.96 -25.89
N ALA A 73 -2.35 1.07 -25.66
CA ALA A 73 -2.56 -0.18 -24.92
C ALA A 73 -2.80 -0.02 -23.41
N GLY A 74 -2.46 1.14 -22.82
CA GLY A 74 -2.64 1.40 -21.39
C GLY A 74 -4.10 1.64 -20.96
N THR A 75 -4.28 1.99 -19.70
CA THR A 75 -5.58 2.28 -19.08
C THR A 75 -5.81 3.79 -18.98
N LEU A 76 -6.97 4.25 -19.44
CA LEU A 76 -7.54 5.56 -19.11
C LEU A 76 -8.65 5.35 -18.08
N THR A 77 -8.45 5.87 -16.87
CA THR A 77 -9.49 5.85 -15.83
C THR A 77 -10.32 7.12 -15.92
N PHE A 78 -11.61 6.99 -16.22
CA PHE A 78 -12.59 8.08 -16.21
C PHE A 78 -13.34 8.06 -14.88
N ALA A 79 -12.93 8.95 -13.97
CA ALA A 79 -13.39 9.00 -12.59
C ALA A 79 -14.37 10.13 -12.28
N ASP A 80 -14.64 11.00 -13.26
CA ASP A 80 -15.60 12.08 -13.11
C ASP A 80 -17.06 11.59 -13.28
N ALA A 81 -17.99 12.22 -12.56
CA ALA A 81 -19.42 11.91 -12.61
C ALA A 81 -20.31 13.07 -13.12
N ALA A 82 -19.71 14.20 -13.52
CA ALA A 82 -20.40 15.44 -13.86
C ALA A 82 -20.16 15.89 -15.31
N SER A 83 -19.56 15.03 -16.14
CA SER A 83 -19.28 15.31 -17.55
C SER A 83 -20.58 15.39 -18.36
N THR A 84 -20.61 16.32 -19.32
CA THR A 84 -21.81 16.66 -20.10
C THR A 84 -21.56 16.73 -21.61
N TYR A 85 -20.41 16.25 -22.07
CA TYR A 85 -20.13 16.17 -23.51
C TYR A 85 -21.19 15.33 -24.23
N THR A 86 -21.50 15.72 -25.46
CA THR A 86 -22.60 15.15 -26.26
C THR A 86 -22.09 14.31 -27.43
N GLY A 87 -20.80 14.40 -27.74
CA GLY A 87 -20.13 13.57 -28.74
C GLY A 87 -19.94 12.11 -28.32
N PRO A 88 -19.41 11.27 -29.23
CA PRO A 88 -19.22 9.85 -28.99
C PRO A 88 -18.08 9.56 -28.01
N THR A 89 -18.16 8.41 -27.35
CA THR A 89 -17.06 7.79 -26.61
C THR A 89 -16.52 6.63 -27.43
N LEU A 90 -15.28 6.75 -27.93
CA LEU A 90 -14.62 5.72 -28.73
C LEU A 90 -13.47 5.10 -27.96
N VAL A 91 -13.48 3.78 -27.82
CA VAL A 91 -12.39 2.99 -27.24
C VAL A 91 -11.70 2.22 -28.36
N SER A 92 -10.58 2.75 -28.81
CA SER A 92 -9.83 2.24 -29.97
C SER A 92 -8.54 1.50 -29.63
N GLY A 93 -8.29 1.26 -28.33
CA GLY A 93 -7.12 0.54 -27.84
C GLY A 93 -7.03 0.58 -26.32
N GLY A 94 -6.53 -0.51 -25.72
CA GLY A 94 -6.36 -0.64 -24.27
C GLY A 94 -7.69 -0.52 -23.51
N VAL A 95 -7.62 -0.12 -22.24
CA VAL A 95 -8.80 -0.08 -21.36
C VAL A 95 -9.27 1.35 -21.14
N LEU A 96 -10.55 1.63 -21.39
CA LEU A 96 -11.27 2.75 -20.78
C LEU A 96 -12.01 2.23 -19.55
N ARG A 97 -11.45 2.50 -18.36
CA ARG A 97 -12.08 2.13 -17.08
C ARG A 97 -12.93 3.28 -16.59
N VAL A 98 -14.23 3.08 -16.40
CA VAL A 98 -15.14 4.12 -15.91
C VAL A 98 -15.49 3.83 -14.45
N THR A 99 -14.93 4.61 -13.53
CA THR A 99 -15.27 4.58 -12.09
C THR A 99 -16.30 5.66 -11.72
N GLY A 100 -16.49 6.66 -12.60
CA GLY A 100 -17.53 7.69 -12.50
C GLY A 100 -18.73 7.34 -13.39
N THR A 101 -19.20 8.28 -14.20
CA THR A 101 -20.31 8.08 -15.15
C THR A 101 -19.93 8.50 -16.57
N LEU A 102 -20.51 7.84 -17.58
CA LEU A 102 -20.51 8.36 -18.95
C LEU A 102 -21.74 9.26 -19.14
N PRO A 103 -21.66 10.34 -19.94
CA PRO A 103 -22.83 11.12 -20.29
C PRO A 103 -23.86 10.23 -21.00
N PRO A 104 -25.13 10.18 -20.55
CA PRO A 104 -26.14 9.30 -21.15
C PRO A 104 -26.41 9.57 -22.63
N ALA A 105 -26.13 10.79 -23.09
CA ALA A 105 -26.26 11.20 -24.50
C ALA A 105 -25.12 10.69 -25.39
N SER A 106 -24.02 10.18 -24.83
CA SER A 106 -22.88 9.68 -25.60
C SER A 106 -23.23 8.34 -26.24
N ALA A 107 -22.99 8.22 -27.55
CA ALA A 107 -22.85 6.92 -28.19
C ALA A 107 -21.52 6.29 -27.77
N VAL A 108 -21.47 4.97 -27.64
CA VAL A 108 -20.26 4.23 -27.26
C VAL A 108 -19.86 3.30 -28.40
N THR A 109 -18.60 3.35 -28.80
CA THR A 109 -18.01 2.40 -29.75
C THR A 109 -16.74 1.80 -29.17
N VAL A 110 -16.62 0.47 -29.23
CA VAL A 110 -15.44 -0.27 -28.78
C VAL A 110 -14.91 -1.13 -29.92
N THR A 111 -13.66 -0.88 -30.32
CA THR A 111 -13.02 -1.55 -31.47
C THR A 111 -12.24 -2.81 -31.04
N ALA A 112 -11.68 -3.57 -31.99
CA ALA A 112 -11.01 -4.88 -31.81
C ALA A 112 -9.96 -4.99 -30.69
N ASP A 113 -9.30 -3.89 -30.32
CA ASP A 113 -8.25 -3.84 -29.28
C ASP A 113 -8.64 -2.98 -28.07
N GLY A 114 -9.90 -2.55 -28.02
CA GLY A 114 -10.46 -1.72 -26.97
C GLY A 114 -11.25 -2.53 -25.95
N GLU A 115 -11.19 -2.09 -24.70
CA GLU A 115 -12.06 -2.55 -23.63
C GLU A 115 -12.75 -1.36 -22.97
N LEU A 116 -14.10 -1.33 -22.98
CA LEU A 116 -14.85 -0.50 -22.05
C LEU A 116 -15.10 -1.30 -20.78
N LEU A 117 -14.40 -0.97 -19.71
CA LEU A 117 -14.59 -1.57 -18.40
C LEU A 117 -15.46 -0.66 -17.55
N ALA A 118 -16.69 -1.08 -17.28
CA ALA A 118 -17.45 -0.51 -16.16
C ALA A 118 -16.77 -0.96 -14.87
N GLY A 119 -16.42 -0.04 -13.96
CA GLY A 119 -15.95 -0.48 -12.65
C GLY A 119 -15.28 0.56 -11.77
N GLY A 120 -15.71 0.58 -10.51
CA GLY A 120 -15.06 1.12 -9.32
C GLY A 120 -14.85 0.01 -8.27
N SER A 121 -14.89 0.35 -6.98
CA SER A 121 -14.92 -0.63 -5.87
C SER A 121 -16.34 -1.11 -5.53
N ALA A 122 -17.36 -0.50 -6.12
CA ALA A 122 -18.77 -0.88 -5.97
C ALA A 122 -19.38 -1.10 -7.35
N VAL A 123 -20.43 -1.94 -7.39
CA VAL A 123 -21.18 -2.23 -8.60
C VAL A 123 -21.86 -0.96 -9.13
N GLN A 124 -21.74 -0.69 -10.43
CA GLN A 124 -22.30 0.47 -11.10
C GLN A 124 -23.09 0.12 -12.36
N THR A 125 -24.03 0.99 -12.73
CA THR A 125 -24.70 0.95 -14.04
C THR A 125 -24.27 2.16 -14.87
N LEU A 126 -23.58 1.91 -15.98
CA LEU A 126 -23.29 2.93 -16.98
C LEU A 126 -24.50 3.14 -17.89
N SER A 127 -24.57 4.31 -18.54
CA SER A 127 -25.62 4.63 -19.51
C SER A 127 -25.02 5.12 -20.82
N ALA A 128 -25.59 4.71 -21.94
CA ALA A 128 -25.23 5.18 -23.28
C ALA A 128 -26.47 5.31 -24.17
N VAL A 129 -26.46 6.26 -25.11
CA VAL A 129 -27.57 6.44 -26.07
C VAL A 129 -27.54 5.40 -27.19
N ALA A 130 -26.39 4.80 -27.43
CA ALA A 130 -26.18 3.74 -28.41
C ALA A 130 -24.89 2.98 -28.05
N LEU A 131 -24.80 1.71 -28.44
CA LEU A 131 -23.63 0.88 -28.23
C LEU A 131 -23.28 0.11 -29.52
N ALA A 132 -22.04 0.23 -29.95
CA ALA A 132 -21.46 -0.57 -31.03
C ALA A 132 -20.18 -1.27 -30.55
N LEU A 133 -20.16 -2.59 -30.64
CA LEU A 133 -19.01 -3.44 -30.35
C LEU A 133 -18.52 -4.02 -31.68
N GLU A 134 -17.36 -3.57 -32.14
CA GLU A 134 -16.76 -4.10 -33.36
C GLU A 134 -16.15 -5.49 -33.10
N PRO A 135 -15.88 -6.30 -34.14
CA PRO A 135 -15.25 -7.61 -33.98
C PRO A 135 -13.99 -7.56 -33.10
N GLY A 136 -13.98 -8.35 -32.01
CA GLY A 136 -12.88 -8.38 -31.05
C GLY A 136 -12.94 -7.35 -29.92
N GLY A 137 -13.76 -6.30 -30.04
CA GLY A 137 -13.93 -5.31 -28.98
C GLY A 137 -14.55 -5.91 -27.73
N THR A 138 -14.16 -5.39 -26.56
CA THR A 138 -14.50 -6.01 -25.27
C THR A 138 -15.32 -5.09 -24.37
N LEU A 139 -16.40 -5.63 -23.77
CA LEU A 139 -17.11 -5.02 -22.65
C LEU A 139 -16.69 -5.73 -21.36
N GLY A 140 -16.11 -4.98 -20.41
CA GLY A 140 -15.70 -5.49 -19.11
C GLY A 140 -16.72 -5.17 -18.03
N PHE A 141 -17.02 -6.16 -17.18
CA PHE A 141 -17.93 -6.03 -16.05
C PHE A 141 -17.29 -6.57 -14.77
N GLY A 142 -17.33 -5.80 -13.69
CA GLY A 142 -16.95 -6.24 -12.34
C GLY A 142 -18.11 -6.93 -11.61
N PHE A 143 -17.81 -8.00 -10.88
CA PHE A 143 -18.76 -8.81 -10.12
C PHE A 143 -18.39 -8.80 -8.64
N ALA A 144 -19.39 -8.65 -7.77
CA ALA A 144 -19.21 -8.91 -6.35
C ALA A 144 -18.72 -10.36 -6.16
N SER A 145 -17.83 -10.59 -5.20
CA SER A 145 -17.21 -11.91 -4.98
C SER A 145 -18.22 -13.00 -4.64
N ASP A 146 -19.36 -12.63 -4.05
CA ASP A 146 -20.47 -13.52 -3.72
C ASP A 146 -21.47 -13.71 -4.89
N GLY A 147 -21.27 -13.04 -6.02
CA GLY A 147 -22.16 -13.06 -7.17
C GLY A 147 -23.50 -12.36 -6.95
N SER A 148 -23.68 -11.60 -5.86
CA SER A 148 -24.95 -10.92 -5.55
C SER A 148 -25.26 -9.75 -6.50
N ALA A 149 -24.23 -9.14 -7.08
CA ALA A 149 -24.35 -7.99 -7.96
C ALA A 149 -23.18 -7.93 -8.96
N ASN A 150 -23.39 -7.22 -10.06
CA ASN A 150 -22.39 -6.99 -11.10
C ASN A 150 -22.61 -5.66 -11.80
N ASP A 151 -21.54 -5.09 -12.34
CA ASP A 151 -21.58 -3.90 -13.18
C ASP A 151 -22.46 -4.13 -14.40
N ARG A 152 -23.16 -3.08 -14.85
CA ARG A 152 -24.08 -3.13 -15.99
C ARG A 152 -23.91 -1.94 -16.91
N LEU A 153 -24.40 -2.09 -18.13
CA LEU A 153 -24.51 -1.00 -19.10
C LEU A 153 -25.95 -0.92 -19.64
N ALA A 154 -26.60 0.22 -19.41
CA ALA A 154 -27.92 0.53 -19.93
C ALA A 154 -27.79 1.27 -21.27
N VAL A 155 -28.40 0.71 -22.32
CA VAL A 155 -28.34 1.25 -23.68
C VAL A 155 -29.73 1.69 -24.11
N THR A 156 -29.84 2.94 -24.57
CA THR A 156 -31.07 3.39 -25.22
C THR A 156 -31.08 2.83 -26.64
N GLY A 157 -32.14 2.14 -27.07
CA GLY A 157 -32.22 1.49 -28.38
C GLY A 157 -31.57 0.10 -28.43
N THR A 158 -31.21 -0.36 -29.63
CA THR A 158 -30.69 -1.72 -29.89
C THR A 158 -29.15 -1.72 -29.88
N PRO A 159 -28.48 -2.45 -28.97
CA PRO A 159 -27.03 -2.63 -29.03
C PRO A 159 -26.59 -3.38 -30.29
N LEU A 160 -25.46 -3.00 -30.87
CA LEU A 160 -24.81 -3.74 -31.95
C LEU A 160 -23.61 -4.49 -31.36
N LEU A 161 -23.74 -5.81 -31.18
CA LEU A 161 -22.77 -6.61 -30.40
C LEU A 161 -21.83 -7.47 -31.25
N GLY A 162 -22.24 -7.83 -32.48
CA GLY A 162 -21.40 -8.51 -33.48
C GLY A 162 -20.67 -9.75 -32.95
N THR A 163 -19.40 -9.91 -33.35
CA THR A 163 -18.46 -10.90 -32.80
C THR A 163 -17.56 -10.29 -31.72
N GLY A 164 -18.15 -9.39 -30.92
CA GLY A 164 -17.49 -8.79 -29.78
C GLY A 164 -17.30 -9.77 -28.62
N ARG A 165 -16.77 -9.26 -27.51
CA ARG A 165 -16.45 -10.07 -26.33
C ARG A 165 -16.94 -9.41 -25.05
N CYS A 166 -17.22 -10.22 -24.04
CA CYS A 166 -17.49 -9.77 -22.68
C CYS A 166 -16.44 -10.33 -21.74
N ALA A 167 -15.85 -9.49 -20.89
CA ALA A 167 -14.92 -9.89 -19.85
C ALA A 167 -15.58 -9.80 -18.47
N PHE A 168 -15.39 -10.82 -17.64
CA PHE A 168 -16.00 -10.91 -16.31
C PHE A 168 -14.92 -10.91 -15.24
N TYR A 169 -14.86 -9.85 -14.45
CA TYR A 169 -13.82 -9.69 -13.43
C TYR A 169 -14.41 -9.69 -12.04
N LEU A 170 -13.64 -10.14 -11.05
CA LEU A 170 -13.93 -9.79 -9.66
C LEU A 170 -13.79 -8.29 -9.46
N ALA A 171 -14.80 -7.67 -8.84
CA ALA A 171 -14.89 -6.22 -8.67
C ALA A 171 -13.61 -5.64 -8.06
N GLY A 172 -13.13 -4.54 -8.66
CA GLY A 172 -11.88 -3.89 -8.24
C GLY A 172 -10.59 -4.56 -8.72
N THR A 173 -10.66 -5.74 -9.36
CA THR A 173 -9.49 -6.50 -9.83
C THR A 173 -9.50 -6.74 -11.35
N ARG A 174 -8.48 -7.42 -11.86
CA ARG A 174 -8.46 -8.00 -13.22
C ARG A 174 -8.52 -9.53 -13.20
N LEU A 175 -8.78 -10.12 -12.03
CA LEU A 175 -8.96 -11.56 -11.90
C LEU A 175 -10.32 -11.98 -12.45
N PRO A 176 -10.42 -13.15 -13.08
CA PRO A 176 -11.69 -13.61 -13.63
C PRO A 176 -12.70 -13.93 -12.53
N PHE A 177 -13.98 -13.64 -12.80
CA PHE A 177 -15.08 -14.09 -11.96
C PHE A 177 -15.45 -15.56 -12.27
N THR A 178 -15.62 -16.39 -11.24
CA THR A 178 -15.72 -17.85 -11.38
C THR A 178 -17.02 -18.47 -10.84
N LEU A 179 -17.93 -17.72 -10.23
CA LEU A 179 -19.18 -18.31 -9.73
C LEU A 179 -20.13 -18.65 -10.87
N ASN A 180 -20.76 -19.82 -10.76
CA ASN A 180 -21.81 -20.22 -11.68
C ASN A 180 -23.09 -19.43 -11.39
N GLY A 181 -23.85 -19.10 -12.44
CA GLY A 181 -25.09 -18.35 -12.31
C GLY A 181 -25.47 -17.66 -13.61
N THR A 182 -26.63 -17.00 -13.61
CA THR A 182 -27.08 -16.16 -14.72
C THR A 182 -27.06 -14.70 -14.28
N TYR A 183 -26.35 -13.87 -15.04
CA TYR A 183 -26.10 -12.47 -14.69
C TYR A 183 -26.50 -11.54 -15.83
N THR A 184 -27.18 -10.45 -15.49
CA THR A 184 -27.56 -9.39 -16.44
C THR A 184 -26.38 -8.47 -16.69
N LEU A 185 -25.95 -8.34 -17.95
CA LEU A 185 -24.84 -7.49 -18.38
C LEU A 185 -25.33 -6.16 -18.94
N LEU A 186 -26.35 -6.22 -19.80
CA LEU A 186 -26.92 -5.05 -20.48
C LEU A 186 -28.42 -4.97 -20.23
N SER A 187 -28.94 -3.75 -20.16
CA SER A 187 -30.36 -3.47 -20.40
C SER A 187 -30.51 -2.64 -21.68
N TYR A 188 -31.58 -2.88 -22.45
CA TYR A 188 -31.84 -2.19 -23.70
C TYR A 188 -33.32 -1.86 -23.88
N SER A 189 -33.61 -0.75 -24.58
CA SER A 189 -35.00 -0.35 -24.90
C SER A 189 -35.42 -0.61 -26.35
N GLY A 190 -34.47 -1.01 -27.21
CA GLY A 190 -34.73 -1.37 -28.61
C GLY A 190 -35.11 -2.85 -28.81
N ALA A 191 -34.86 -3.35 -30.02
CA ALA A 191 -35.01 -4.77 -30.35
C ALA A 191 -33.93 -5.61 -29.66
N ALA A 192 -34.20 -6.91 -29.48
CA ALA A 192 -33.20 -7.83 -28.95
C ALA A 192 -31.97 -7.90 -29.88
N PRO A 193 -30.74 -7.65 -29.37
CA PRO A 193 -29.54 -7.74 -30.18
C PRO A 193 -29.19 -9.20 -30.51
N ASP A 194 -28.49 -9.41 -31.61
CA ASP A 194 -27.86 -10.71 -31.89
C ASP A 194 -26.66 -10.91 -30.95
N VAL A 195 -26.68 -12.02 -30.21
CA VAL A 195 -25.64 -12.42 -29.24
C VAL A 195 -24.89 -13.67 -29.67
N SER A 196 -25.22 -14.26 -30.82
CA SER A 196 -24.66 -15.53 -31.28
C SER A 196 -23.14 -15.49 -31.51
N GLY A 197 -22.60 -14.31 -31.82
CA GLY A 197 -21.17 -14.06 -31.99
C GLY A 197 -20.42 -13.65 -30.72
N LEU A 198 -21.10 -13.42 -29.59
CA LEU A 198 -20.46 -12.97 -28.37
C LEU A 198 -19.67 -14.10 -27.70
N ALA A 199 -18.46 -13.78 -27.26
CA ALA A 199 -17.58 -14.70 -26.54
C ALA A 199 -17.14 -14.12 -25.19
N CYS A 200 -16.78 -15.01 -24.26
CA CYS A 200 -16.04 -14.61 -23.06
C CYS A 200 -14.61 -14.21 -23.46
N ALA A 201 -14.17 -13.00 -23.08
CA ALA A 201 -12.83 -12.50 -23.39
C ALA A 201 -11.76 -13.11 -22.48
N ASN A 202 -12.13 -13.50 -21.25
CA ASN A 202 -11.26 -14.05 -20.23
C ASN A 202 -11.80 -15.40 -19.70
N PRO A 203 -11.95 -16.42 -20.57
CA PRO A 203 -12.55 -17.68 -20.19
C PRO A 203 -11.73 -18.36 -19.10
N VAL A 204 -12.43 -18.85 -18.07
CA VAL A 204 -11.84 -19.65 -17.01
C VAL A 204 -11.91 -21.11 -17.41
N PHE A 205 -10.79 -21.81 -17.33
CA PHE A 205 -10.74 -23.22 -17.61
C PHE A 205 -11.63 -23.99 -16.62
N GLY A 206 -12.47 -24.91 -17.11
CA GLY A 206 -13.51 -25.53 -16.27
C GLY A 206 -14.86 -24.79 -16.28
N LYS A 207 -15.01 -23.71 -17.05
CA LYS A 207 -16.25 -22.93 -17.17
C LYS A 207 -16.73 -22.81 -18.61
N SER A 208 -18.04 -22.79 -18.78
CA SER A 208 -18.73 -22.46 -20.03
C SER A 208 -19.52 -21.16 -19.88
N TYR A 209 -19.66 -20.41 -20.98
CA TYR A 209 -20.33 -19.11 -21.00
C TYR A 209 -21.38 -19.10 -22.12
N ALA A 210 -22.65 -18.94 -21.76
CA ALA A 210 -23.75 -18.86 -22.71
C ALA A 210 -24.44 -17.49 -22.64
N PHE A 211 -24.50 -16.78 -23.76
CA PHE A 211 -25.14 -15.47 -23.84
C PHE A 211 -26.58 -15.58 -24.35
N ALA A 212 -27.48 -14.76 -23.82
CA ALA A 212 -28.86 -14.67 -24.26
C ALA A 212 -29.33 -13.20 -24.30
N ALA A 213 -30.25 -12.89 -25.21
CA ALA A 213 -30.92 -11.60 -25.29
C ALA A 213 -32.44 -11.81 -25.27
N ALA A 214 -33.10 -11.39 -24.18
CA ALA A 214 -34.53 -11.51 -23.98
C ALA A 214 -35.02 -10.47 -22.96
N ASP A 215 -36.31 -10.11 -23.02
CA ASP A 215 -36.97 -9.26 -22.03
C ASP A 215 -36.25 -7.92 -21.74
N GLY A 216 -35.66 -7.31 -22.77
CA GLY A 216 -34.92 -6.05 -22.65
C GLY A 216 -33.54 -6.20 -21.99
N ASN A 217 -33.01 -7.41 -21.86
CA ASN A 217 -31.73 -7.67 -21.20
C ASN A 217 -30.82 -8.58 -22.04
N VAL A 218 -29.52 -8.35 -21.94
CA VAL A 218 -28.50 -9.35 -22.33
C VAL A 218 -27.93 -9.96 -21.06
N THR A 219 -27.93 -11.28 -21.01
CA THR A 219 -27.42 -12.05 -19.87
C THR A 219 -26.28 -12.97 -20.29
N VAL A 220 -25.45 -13.37 -19.33
CA VAL A 220 -24.53 -14.50 -19.44
C VAL A 220 -24.89 -15.55 -18.39
N THR A 221 -24.94 -16.80 -18.80
CA THR A 221 -25.00 -17.96 -17.91
C THR A 221 -23.62 -18.60 -17.84
N ILE A 222 -23.02 -18.58 -16.65
CA ILE A 222 -21.75 -19.24 -16.33
C ILE A 222 -22.07 -20.59 -15.71
N SER A 223 -21.47 -21.66 -16.23
CA SER A 223 -21.66 -23.03 -15.75
C SER A 223 -20.33 -23.77 -15.70
N SER A 224 -20.29 -24.90 -14.98
CA SER A 224 -19.10 -25.75 -14.94
C SER A 224 -19.01 -26.63 -16.18
N ASP A 225 -17.82 -26.68 -16.76
CA ASP A 225 -17.46 -27.57 -17.87
C ASP A 225 -16.11 -28.25 -17.56
N ASN A 226 -16.20 -29.35 -16.83
CA ASN A 226 -15.03 -30.14 -16.40
C ASN A 226 -14.77 -31.35 -17.33
N THR A 227 -15.29 -31.31 -18.56
CA THR A 227 -15.14 -32.43 -19.49
C THR A 227 -13.67 -32.62 -19.85
N GLY A 228 -13.08 -33.77 -19.49
CA GLY A 228 -11.66 -34.06 -19.73
C GLY A 228 -10.69 -33.39 -18.74
N ALA A 229 -11.19 -32.79 -17.67
CA ALA A 229 -10.39 -32.17 -16.61
C ALA A 229 -10.04 -33.15 -15.48
N SER A 230 -8.76 -33.21 -15.07
CA SER A 230 -8.34 -33.96 -13.88
C SER A 230 -8.73 -33.21 -12.60
N VAL A 231 -9.81 -33.68 -11.95
CA VAL A 231 -10.35 -33.14 -10.69
C VAL A 231 -10.15 -34.18 -9.58
N TRP A 232 -9.66 -33.73 -8.42
CA TRP A 232 -9.62 -34.55 -7.21
C TRP A 232 -11.04 -34.99 -6.84
N ASN A 233 -11.26 -36.29 -6.66
CA ASN A 233 -12.60 -36.90 -6.63
C ASN A 233 -12.89 -37.69 -5.35
N VAL A 234 -12.04 -37.56 -4.32
CA VAL A 234 -12.21 -38.28 -3.05
C VAL A 234 -12.31 -37.30 -1.88
N ASP A 235 -13.26 -37.55 -0.98
CA ASP A 235 -13.42 -36.82 0.29
C ASP A 235 -12.42 -37.32 1.34
N ALA A 236 -11.13 -37.25 0.99
CA ALA A 236 -10.01 -37.65 1.83
C ALA A 236 -8.69 -37.08 1.28
N GLY A 237 -7.65 -37.08 2.12
CA GLY A 237 -6.28 -36.93 1.65
C GLY A 237 -5.80 -38.18 0.91
N GLY A 238 -4.61 -38.11 0.32
CA GLY A 238 -4.02 -39.26 -0.35
C GLY A 238 -2.87 -38.91 -1.28
N ASP A 239 -2.36 -39.93 -1.96
CA ASP A 239 -1.26 -39.76 -2.91
C ASP A 239 -1.76 -39.19 -4.24
N TRP A 240 -1.08 -38.16 -4.74
CA TRP A 240 -1.36 -37.55 -6.04
C TRP A 240 -1.28 -38.57 -7.18
N ALA A 241 -0.34 -39.51 -7.11
CA ALA A 241 -0.09 -40.50 -8.16
C ALA A 241 -1.20 -41.56 -8.30
N THR A 242 -2.09 -41.68 -7.31
CA THR A 242 -3.14 -42.69 -7.30
C THR A 242 -4.29 -42.28 -8.22
N GLY A 243 -4.37 -42.89 -9.41
CA GLY A 243 -5.32 -42.50 -10.45
C GLY A 243 -6.80 -42.58 -10.05
N SER A 244 -7.19 -43.46 -9.12
CA SER A 244 -8.56 -43.52 -8.62
C SER A 244 -8.99 -42.30 -7.80
N ASN A 245 -8.04 -41.46 -7.38
CA ASN A 245 -8.34 -40.20 -6.69
C ASN A 245 -8.76 -39.08 -7.65
N TRP A 246 -8.74 -39.32 -8.97
CA TRP A 246 -9.01 -38.32 -10.00
C TRP A 246 -10.17 -38.74 -10.92
N THR A 247 -10.94 -37.77 -11.42
CA THR A 247 -12.08 -37.99 -12.35
C THR A 247 -11.67 -38.54 -13.72
N VAL A 248 -10.51 -38.11 -14.20
CA VAL A 248 -9.79 -38.63 -15.37
C VAL A 248 -8.34 -38.86 -14.93
N PRO A 249 -7.46 -39.48 -15.74
CA PRO A 249 -6.09 -39.76 -15.33
C PRO A 249 -5.38 -38.56 -14.69
N GLN A 250 -4.60 -38.85 -13.65
CA GLN A 250 -3.97 -37.84 -12.81
C GLN A 250 -3.06 -36.88 -13.62
N PRO A 251 -2.97 -35.61 -13.22
CA PRO A 251 -1.96 -34.69 -13.74
C PRO A 251 -0.56 -35.21 -13.39
N GLY A 252 0.40 -35.04 -14.29
CA GLY A 252 1.76 -35.53 -14.06
C GLY A 252 2.76 -35.20 -15.17
N THR A 253 2.39 -34.35 -16.12
CA THR A 253 3.25 -33.92 -17.25
C THR A 253 3.17 -32.40 -17.42
N SER A 254 4.13 -31.83 -18.14
CA SER A 254 4.13 -30.40 -18.49
C SER A 254 2.80 -29.99 -19.13
N GLY A 255 2.25 -28.85 -18.70
CA GLY A 255 0.98 -28.31 -19.18
C GLY A 255 -0.28 -28.99 -18.63
N SER A 256 -0.15 -30.10 -17.89
CA SER A 256 -1.32 -30.75 -17.29
C SER A 256 -1.91 -29.92 -16.14
N ALA A 257 -3.23 -29.86 -16.04
CA ALA A 257 -3.92 -29.05 -15.03
C ALA A 257 -4.54 -29.94 -13.93
N ALA A 258 -4.34 -29.55 -12.68
CA ALA A 258 -4.92 -30.19 -11.50
C ALA A 258 -6.01 -29.31 -10.89
N ARG A 259 -7.13 -29.91 -10.47
CA ARG A 259 -8.23 -29.20 -9.82
C ARG A 259 -8.56 -29.79 -8.46
N PHE A 260 -8.70 -28.90 -7.49
CA PHE A 260 -8.99 -29.18 -6.11
C PHE A 260 -10.23 -28.38 -5.72
N TYR A 261 -11.40 -28.98 -5.91
CA TYR A 261 -12.71 -28.33 -5.70
C TYR A 261 -13.41 -28.87 -4.45
N ASP A 262 -14.73 -28.92 -4.46
CA ASP A 262 -15.62 -29.28 -3.36
C ASP A 262 -15.70 -30.78 -3.04
N ALA A 263 -14.76 -31.58 -3.55
CA ALA A 263 -14.69 -33.02 -3.25
C ALA A 263 -14.46 -33.33 -1.77
N ILE A 264 -13.92 -32.37 -1.00
CA ILE A 264 -13.58 -32.53 0.42
C ILE A 264 -14.57 -31.81 1.33
N SER A 265 -14.82 -32.39 2.50
CA SER A 265 -15.68 -31.83 3.56
C SER A 265 -14.92 -31.39 4.82
N ALA A 266 -13.59 -31.56 4.85
CA ALA A 266 -12.68 -31.13 5.91
C ALA A 266 -11.27 -30.90 5.32
N PRO A 267 -10.34 -30.22 6.04
CA PRO A 267 -8.97 -30.06 5.57
C PRO A 267 -8.26 -31.39 5.28
N VAL A 268 -7.56 -31.48 4.14
CA VAL A 268 -6.83 -32.69 3.73
C VAL A 268 -5.41 -32.39 3.27
N THR A 269 -4.57 -33.42 3.21
CA THR A 269 -3.26 -33.37 2.57
C THR A 269 -3.23 -34.27 1.34
N VAL A 270 -2.81 -33.72 0.19
CA VAL A 270 -2.54 -34.45 -1.05
C VAL A 270 -1.03 -34.52 -1.22
N ALA A 271 -0.47 -35.72 -1.18
CA ALA A 271 0.97 -35.93 -1.23
C ALA A 271 1.47 -36.04 -2.67
N ALA A 272 2.27 -35.07 -3.10
CA ALA A 272 3.02 -35.10 -4.35
C ALA A 272 4.45 -35.62 -4.12
N ALA A 273 4.96 -36.35 -5.10
CA ALA A 273 6.28 -36.96 -5.11
C ALA A 273 6.95 -36.74 -6.48
N GLY A 274 7.03 -35.48 -6.91
CA GLY A 274 7.72 -35.05 -8.13
C GLY A 274 6.86 -34.97 -9.39
N GLN A 275 5.54 -35.09 -9.29
CA GLN A 275 4.63 -34.89 -10.43
C GLN A 275 4.79 -33.48 -11.01
N SER A 276 4.59 -33.35 -12.32
CA SER A 276 4.57 -32.07 -13.03
C SER A 276 3.14 -31.60 -13.32
N ALA A 277 2.87 -30.31 -13.11
CA ALA A 277 1.62 -29.67 -13.50
C ALA A 277 1.89 -28.28 -14.08
N GLY A 278 1.16 -27.89 -15.13
CA GLY A 278 1.18 -26.53 -15.67
C GLY A 278 0.23 -25.58 -14.95
N ALA A 279 -0.85 -26.09 -14.34
CA ALA A 279 -1.79 -25.26 -13.61
C ALA A 279 -2.43 -25.99 -12.43
N LEU A 280 -2.56 -25.30 -11.31
CA LEU A 280 -3.31 -25.74 -10.12
C LEU A 280 -4.48 -24.79 -9.93
N TYR A 281 -5.71 -25.32 -9.88
CA TYR A 281 -6.90 -24.56 -9.53
C TYR A 281 -7.44 -25.09 -8.21
N VAL A 282 -7.56 -24.22 -7.21
CA VAL A 282 -8.00 -24.59 -5.87
C VAL A 282 -9.21 -23.72 -5.52
N ASN A 283 -10.36 -24.37 -5.34
CA ASN A 283 -11.64 -23.71 -5.10
C ASN A 283 -12.44 -24.54 -4.09
N SER A 284 -12.08 -24.43 -2.82
CA SER A 284 -12.79 -25.13 -1.75
C SER A 284 -12.82 -24.28 -0.49
N PRO A 285 -13.94 -24.27 0.26
CA PRO A 285 -13.96 -23.66 1.58
C PRO A 285 -13.06 -24.41 2.59
N PHE A 286 -12.71 -25.67 2.31
CA PHE A 286 -11.84 -26.48 3.16
C PHE A 286 -10.41 -26.53 2.61
N ALA A 287 -9.42 -26.56 3.50
CA ALA A 287 -8.02 -26.44 3.09
C ALA A 287 -7.51 -27.70 2.38
N TYR A 288 -7.03 -27.54 1.14
CA TYR A 288 -6.07 -28.47 0.54
C TYR A 288 -4.65 -28.08 0.95
N THR A 289 -3.91 -29.07 1.48
CA THR A 289 -2.46 -28.99 1.65
C THR A 289 -1.80 -29.87 0.61
N LEU A 290 -1.13 -29.27 -0.37
CA LEU A 290 -0.32 -29.98 -1.36
C LEU A 290 1.06 -30.21 -0.74
N GLY A 291 1.22 -31.38 -0.12
CA GLY A 291 2.41 -31.78 0.63
C GLY A 291 3.22 -32.85 -0.10
N GLY A 292 4.09 -33.55 0.64
CA GLY A 292 4.94 -34.61 0.10
C GLY A 292 6.37 -34.15 -0.19
N THR A 293 7.06 -34.86 -1.07
CA THR A 293 8.51 -34.69 -1.29
C THR A 293 8.87 -33.75 -2.43
N GLY A 294 7.91 -33.37 -3.27
CA GLY A 294 8.11 -32.32 -4.27
C GLY A 294 6.97 -32.23 -5.29
N LEU A 295 6.87 -31.06 -5.93
CA LEU A 295 5.96 -30.80 -7.04
C LEU A 295 6.66 -29.89 -8.05
N THR A 296 6.56 -30.22 -9.34
CA THR A 296 7.14 -29.43 -10.43
C THR A 296 6.05 -28.61 -11.11
N LEU A 297 6.25 -27.30 -11.20
CA LEU A 297 5.39 -26.42 -11.98
C LEU A 297 6.05 -26.12 -13.33
N ASP A 298 5.39 -26.61 -14.38
CA ASP A 298 5.88 -26.63 -15.75
C ASP A 298 4.73 -26.49 -16.73
N ASN A 299 4.64 -25.33 -17.38
CA ASN A 299 3.69 -25.07 -18.46
C ASN A 299 4.40 -24.79 -19.79
N GLY A 300 5.58 -25.39 -19.99
CA GLY A 300 6.40 -25.23 -21.18
C GLY A 300 6.87 -23.79 -21.35
N ALA A 301 6.56 -23.18 -22.50
CA ALA A 301 6.92 -21.80 -22.80
C ALA A 301 6.02 -20.75 -22.12
N SER A 302 4.88 -21.17 -21.57
CA SER A 302 3.97 -20.30 -20.82
C SER A 302 4.27 -20.36 -19.33
N ALA A 303 3.85 -19.34 -18.58
CA ALA A 303 3.90 -19.38 -17.12
C ALA A 303 2.97 -20.49 -16.60
N ALA A 304 3.44 -21.22 -15.59
CA ALA A 304 2.60 -22.07 -14.77
C ALA A 304 1.69 -21.23 -13.86
N LEU A 305 0.59 -21.82 -13.40
CA LEU A 305 -0.43 -21.13 -12.63
C LEU A 305 -0.75 -21.84 -11.31
N ILE A 306 -0.89 -21.08 -10.23
CA ILE A 306 -1.68 -21.47 -9.06
C ILE A 306 -2.80 -20.44 -8.90
N ALA A 307 -4.04 -20.88 -9.08
CA ALA A 307 -5.23 -20.06 -8.87
C ALA A 307 -5.97 -20.50 -7.61
N VAL A 308 -6.07 -19.59 -6.64
CA VAL A 308 -6.83 -19.77 -5.41
C VAL A 308 -8.11 -18.96 -5.53
N GLU A 309 -9.21 -19.67 -5.76
CA GLU A 309 -10.50 -19.07 -6.09
C GLU A 309 -11.42 -18.90 -4.88
N SER A 310 -11.23 -19.75 -3.86
CA SER A 310 -11.94 -19.74 -2.58
C SER A 310 -11.06 -20.37 -1.50
N GLY A 311 -11.30 -20.04 -0.24
CA GLY A 311 -10.65 -20.66 0.91
C GLY A 311 -9.18 -20.31 1.10
N SER A 312 -8.56 -20.97 2.09
CA SER A 312 -7.14 -20.83 2.42
C SER A 312 -6.44 -22.18 2.28
N HIS A 313 -5.35 -22.20 1.53
CA HIS A 313 -4.68 -23.43 1.09
C HIS A 313 -3.18 -23.34 1.28
N ALA A 314 -2.51 -24.48 1.16
CA ALA A 314 -1.07 -24.55 1.32
C ALA A 314 -0.43 -25.44 0.27
N VAL A 315 0.74 -25.02 -0.22
CA VAL A 315 1.68 -25.89 -0.93
C VAL A 315 2.93 -26.01 -0.07
N THR A 316 3.01 -27.09 0.71
CA THR A 316 4.12 -27.36 1.62
C THR A 316 5.18 -28.25 0.98
N ALA A 317 4.83 -28.97 -0.09
CA ALA A 317 5.80 -29.68 -0.92
C ALA A 317 6.83 -28.69 -1.49
N PRO A 318 8.14 -29.05 -1.53
CA PRO A 318 9.11 -28.25 -2.25
C PRO A 318 8.70 -28.07 -3.71
N LEU A 319 8.52 -26.81 -4.13
CA LEU A 319 8.20 -26.45 -5.50
C LEU A 319 9.48 -26.33 -6.33
N THR A 320 9.49 -26.96 -7.49
CA THR A 320 10.47 -26.73 -8.57
C THR A 320 9.77 -26.03 -9.72
N LEU A 321 10.25 -24.84 -10.10
CA LEU A 321 9.72 -24.07 -11.21
C LEU A 321 10.55 -24.35 -12.47
N ALA A 322 9.96 -25.05 -13.44
CA ALA A 322 10.54 -25.26 -14.77
C ALA A 322 10.11 -24.17 -15.78
N SER A 323 9.04 -23.47 -15.47
CA SER A 323 8.56 -22.26 -16.14
C SER A 323 8.34 -21.15 -15.10
N ASP A 324 8.14 -19.90 -15.53
CA ASP A 324 7.64 -18.84 -14.64
C ASP A 324 6.38 -19.26 -13.89
N LEU A 325 6.16 -18.75 -12.69
CA LEU A 325 4.97 -19.04 -11.88
C LEU A 325 4.14 -17.78 -11.67
N THR A 326 2.88 -17.85 -12.07
CA THR A 326 1.85 -16.89 -11.67
C THR A 326 0.97 -17.49 -10.57
N VAL A 327 0.82 -16.77 -9.46
CA VAL A 327 -0.14 -17.05 -8.38
C VAL A 327 -1.24 -16.01 -8.44
N THR A 328 -2.50 -16.44 -8.55
CA THR A 328 -3.66 -15.54 -8.53
C THR A 328 -4.52 -15.82 -7.30
N LEU A 329 -4.75 -14.80 -6.47
CA LEU A 329 -5.48 -14.91 -5.21
C LEU A 329 -6.75 -14.05 -5.24
N ASN A 330 -7.92 -14.69 -5.28
CA ASN A 330 -9.20 -14.00 -5.18
C ASN A 330 -9.37 -13.28 -3.81
N PRO A 331 -10.31 -12.32 -3.69
CA PRO A 331 -10.69 -11.77 -2.39
C PRO A 331 -10.98 -12.86 -1.35
N ASP A 332 -10.62 -12.60 -0.10
CA ASP A 332 -10.84 -13.49 1.05
C ASP A 332 -10.19 -14.89 0.93
N THR A 333 -9.23 -15.04 0.02
CA THR A 333 -8.45 -16.28 -0.14
C THR A 333 -7.06 -16.19 0.45
N GLY A 334 -6.44 -17.35 0.70
CA GLY A 334 -5.09 -17.45 1.23
C GLY A 334 -4.27 -18.56 0.58
N LEU A 335 -2.98 -18.30 0.34
CA LEU A 335 -2.01 -19.32 -0.06
C LEU A 335 -0.76 -19.27 0.81
N SER A 336 -0.44 -20.37 1.46
CA SER A 336 0.87 -20.61 2.06
C SER A 336 1.77 -21.36 1.09
N LEU A 337 2.96 -20.83 0.82
CA LEU A 337 3.99 -21.48 0.02
C LEU A 337 5.17 -21.88 0.91
N GLY A 338 5.58 -23.15 0.78
CA GLY A 338 6.84 -23.67 1.30
C GLY A 338 8.05 -23.21 0.47
N ALA A 339 9.03 -24.09 0.32
CA ALA A 339 10.21 -23.81 -0.50
C ALA A 339 9.85 -23.70 -1.99
N VAL A 340 10.27 -22.61 -2.64
CA VAL A 340 10.10 -22.39 -4.09
C VAL A 340 11.48 -22.26 -4.73
N ASN A 341 11.80 -23.14 -5.67
CA ASN A 341 13.12 -23.19 -6.32
C ASN A 341 12.97 -23.07 -7.84
N GLY A 342 13.69 -22.14 -8.45
CA GLY A 342 13.66 -21.93 -9.90
C GLY A 342 14.53 -20.74 -10.29
N ALA A 343 15.86 -20.91 -10.29
CA ALA A 343 16.81 -19.81 -10.45
C ALA A 343 16.67 -19.00 -11.75
N ALA A 344 16.04 -19.57 -12.78
CA ALA A 344 15.75 -18.90 -14.05
C ALA A 344 14.28 -18.47 -14.20
N ALA A 345 13.42 -18.84 -13.25
CA ALA A 345 12.00 -18.55 -13.25
C ALA A 345 11.67 -17.35 -12.36
N THR A 346 10.59 -16.67 -12.69
CA THR A 346 9.99 -15.62 -11.88
C THR A 346 8.80 -16.15 -11.08
N LEU A 347 8.53 -15.53 -9.92
CA LEU A 347 7.32 -15.74 -9.13
C LEU A 347 6.52 -14.45 -9.12
N THR A 348 5.39 -14.43 -9.82
CA THR A 348 4.44 -13.31 -9.81
C THR A 348 3.23 -13.69 -8.99
N ALA A 349 2.89 -12.89 -7.98
CA ALA A 349 1.66 -13.05 -7.21
C ALA A 349 0.76 -11.84 -7.42
N THR A 350 -0.48 -12.08 -7.85
CA THR A 350 -1.49 -11.04 -8.11
C THR A 350 -2.83 -11.35 -7.44
N GLY A 351 -3.66 -10.31 -7.25
CA GLY A 351 -4.99 -10.43 -6.64
C GLY A 351 -5.10 -9.80 -5.25
N SER A 352 -6.23 -10.01 -4.59
CA SER A 352 -6.55 -9.37 -3.29
C SER A 352 -6.55 -10.32 -2.10
N GLY A 353 -6.24 -11.60 -2.31
CA GLY A 353 -6.02 -12.55 -1.22
C GLY A 353 -4.65 -12.39 -0.55
N ALA A 354 -4.41 -13.19 0.48
CA ALA A 354 -3.20 -13.18 1.28
C ALA A 354 -2.19 -14.24 0.82
N LEU A 355 -0.93 -13.85 0.62
CA LEU A 355 0.18 -14.76 0.39
C LEU A 355 1.02 -14.90 1.66
N ALA A 356 1.35 -16.13 2.05
CA ALA A 356 2.29 -16.42 3.13
C ALA A 356 3.49 -17.20 2.59
N LEU A 357 4.70 -16.72 2.87
CA LEU A 357 5.94 -17.42 2.52
C LEU A 357 6.54 -18.08 3.76
N HIS A 358 6.78 -19.39 3.69
CA HIS A 358 7.37 -20.17 4.78
C HIS A 358 8.86 -20.45 4.57
N ALA A 359 9.38 -20.13 3.38
CA ALA A 359 10.80 -20.16 3.05
C ALA A 359 11.14 -19.04 2.06
N ALA A 360 12.41 -18.63 2.01
CA ALA A 360 12.87 -17.68 0.99
C ALA A 360 12.72 -18.31 -0.41
N PRO A 361 12.06 -17.64 -1.38
CA PRO A 361 12.00 -18.13 -2.74
C PRO A 361 13.38 -18.01 -3.40
N ALA A 362 13.90 -19.12 -3.92
CA ALA A 362 15.14 -19.20 -4.68
C ALA A 362 14.84 -19.08 -6.18
N VAL A 363 14.43 -17.89 -6.60
CA VAL A 363 13.95 -17.57 -7.95
C VAL A 363 14.73 -16.39 -8.56
N GLN A 364 14.58 -16.16 -9.87
CA GLN A 364 15.23 -15.05 -10.56
C GLN A 364 14.70 -13.69 -10.08
N ALA A 365 13.39 -13.58 -9.88
CA ALA A 365 12.72 -12.35 -9.44
C ALA A 365 11.35 -12.70 -8.82
N VAL A 366 10.87 -11.80 -7.96
CA VAL A 366 9.52 -11.85 -7.38
C VAL A 366 8.75 -10.59 -7.78
N GLU A 367 7.52 -10.73 -8.23
CA GLU A 367 6.59 -9.62 -8.41
C GLU A 367 5.41 -9.77 -7.44
N LEU A 368 5.16 -8.74 -6.64
CA LEU A 368 4.08 -8.71 -5.65
C LEU A 368 3.06 -7.64 -6.03
N ASP A 369 2.04 -8.07 -6.77
CA ASP A 369 0.84 -7.30 -7.05
C ASP A 369 -0.28 -7.79 -6.13
N LEU A 370 -0.06 -7.71 -4.80
CA LEU A 370 -0.95 -8.18 -3.71
C LEU A 370 -1.13 -7.10 -2.64
N PRO A 371 -2.20 -7.10 -1.83
CA PRO A 371 -2.36 -6.08 -0.78
C PRO A 371 -1.44 -6.36 0.40
N ALA A 372 -1.15 -7.64 0.67
CA ALA A 372 -0.34 -8.06 1.78
C ALA A 372 0.43 -9.35 1.48
N VAL A 373 1.59 -9.48 2.13
CA VAL A 373 2.38 -10.71 2.21
C VAL A 373 2.84 -10.93 3.65
N SER A 374 2.76 -12.17 4.13
CA SER A 374 3.32 -12.58 5.42
C SER A 374 4.49 -13.55 5.25
N MET A 375 5.35 -13.60 6.26
CA MET A 375 6.50 -14.50 6.29
C MET A 375 6.54 -15.21 7.64
N ALA A 376 6.39 -16.54 7.60
CA ALA A 376 6.18 -17.36 8.79
C ALA A 376 7.48 -17.71 9.54
N ALA A 377 8.64 -17.43 8.95
CA ALA A 377 9.95 -17.76 9.52
C ALA A 377 11.00 -16.72 9.14
N PRO A 378 12.09 -16.59 9.92
CA PRO A 378 13.20 -15.73 9.56
C PRO A 378 13.78 -16.13 8.21
N MET A 379 13.94 -15.16 7.31
CA MET A 379 14.44 -15.42 5.96
C MET A 379 15.14 -14.20 5.36
N THR A 380 16.00 -14.47 4.39
CA THR A 380 16.62 -13.45 3.53
C THR A 380 16.16 -13.68 2.10
N ILE A 381 15.50 -12.70 1.50
CA ILE A 381 15.07 -12.74 0.11
C ILE A 381 16.12 -11.99 -0.71
N SER A 382 16.94 -12.75 -1.45
CA SER A 382 17.98 -12.21 -2.33
C SER A 382 17.47 -11.91 -3.74
N ALA A 383 16.35 -12.52 -4.15
CA ALA A 383 15.74 -12.21 -5.44
C ALA A 383 15.25 -10.75 -5.46
N PRO A 384 15.45 -9.99 -6.55
CA PRO A 384 14.86 -8.67 -6.71
C PRO A 384 13.33 -8.76 -6.65
N VAL A 385 12.71 -7.73 -6.04
CA VAL A 385 11.26 -7.66 -5.85
C VAL A 385 10.69 -6.48 -6.62
N THR A 386 9.63 -6.70 -7.39
CA THR A 386 8.88 -5.63 -8.06
C THR A 386 7.53 -5.43 -7.38
N LEU A 387 7.19 -4.19 -7.05
CA LEU A 387 5.93 -3.78 -6.43
C LEU A 387 5.13 -2.90 -7.41
N PRO A 388 4.21 -3.48 -8.21
CA PRO A 388 3.30 -2.68 -9.04
C PRO A 388 2.40 -1.73 -8.23
N ARG A 389 2.14 -2.07 -6.96
CA ARG A 389 1.34 -1.28 -6.00
C ARG A 389 1.89 -1.40 -4.58
N THR A 390 1.36 -0.61 -3.66
CA THR A 390 1.74 -0.70 -2.24
C THR A 390 1.38 -2.05 -1.66
N VAL A 391 2.34 -2.66 -0.97
CA VAL A 391 2.20 -3.97 -0.32
C VAL A 391 2.42 -3.81 1.18
N SER A 392 1.48 -4.34 1.98
CA SER A 392 1.69 -4.56 3.41
C SER A 392 2.59 -5.77 3.62
N VAL A 393 3.75 -5.54 4.23
CA VAL A 393 4.75 -6.56 4.52
C VAL A 393 4.69 -6.85 6.02
N ALA A 394 4.10 -8.01 6.35
CA ALA A 394 3.81 -8.39 7.73
C ALA A 394 4.47 -9.74 8.08
N PRO A 395 5.78 -9.77 8.38
CA PRO A 395 6.37 -10.96 8.99
C PRO A 395 5.63 -11.31 10.28
N ASP A 396 5.50 -12.61 10.56
CA ASP A 396 4.86 -13.11 11.77
C ASP A 396 5.56 -12.55 13.03
N THR A 397 4.84 -12.54 14.15
CA THR A 397 5.33 -11.92 15.39
C THR A 397 6.72 -12.43 15.79
N GLY A 398 7.66 -11.50 15.97
CA GLY A 398 9.04 -11.80 16.34
C GLY A 398 9.94 -12.33 15.23
N VAL A 399 9.42 -12.48 14.01
CA VAL A 399 10.21 -12.85 12.85
C VAL A 399 11.02 -11.64 12.36
N THR A 400 12.26 -11.91 11.94
CA THR A 400 13.07 -10.94 11.20
C THR A 400 13.18 -11.37 9.74
N VAL A 401 12.74 -10.52 8.82
CA VAL A 401 12.90 -10.71 7.37
C VAL A 401 13.86 -9.68 6.83
N THR A 402 14.78 -10.12 5.99
CA THR A 402 15.69 -9.24 5.25
C THR A 402 15.37 -9.30 3.76
N LEU A 403 15.07 -8.16 3.16
CA LEU A 403 15.04 -7.98 1.71
C LEU A 403 16.42 -7.47 1.28
N ASP A 404 17.21 -8.39 0.74
CA ASP A 404 18.58 -8.15 0.25
C ASP A 404 18.60 -7.89 -1.26
N GLY A 405 17.65 -8.46 -1.99
CA GLY A 405 17.37 -8.07 -3.37
C GLY A 405 16.77 -6.66 -3.44
N ALA A 406 17.11 -5.92 -4.49
CA ALA A 406 16.55 -4.58 -4.70
C ALA A 406 15.04 -4.64 -4.95
N VAL A 407 14.31 -3.74 -4.27
CA VAL A 407 12.87 -3.55 -4.42
C VAL A 407 12.60 -2.39 -5.38
N SER A 408 11.75 -2.60 -6.38
CA SER A 408 11.44 -1.64 -7.45
C SER A 408 9.94 -1.53 -7.72
N GLY A 409 9.51 -0.68 -8.66
CA GLY A 409 8.10 -0.56 -9.08
C GLY A 409 7.42 0.76 -8.67
N GLY A 410 6.14 0.92 -9.04
CA GLY A 410 5.36 2.12 -8.73
C GLY A 410 4.80 2.15 -7.31
N GLY A 411 4.72 0.99 -6.66
CA GLY A 411 4.17 0.77 -5.33
C GLY A 411 5.03 1.25 -4.18
N GLY A 412 4.43 1.25 -2.99
CA GLY A 412 5.08 1.51 -1.71
C GLY A 412 5.26 0.27 -0.83
N VAL A 413 5.77 0.47 0.37
CA VAL A 413 5.92 -0.57 1.40
C VAL A 413 5.25 -0.10 2.68
N ASP A 414 4.25 -0.85 3.13
CA ASP A 414 3.66 -0.67 4.45
C ASP A 414 4.21 -1.75 5.37
N LYS A 415 5.08 -1.37 6.32
CA LYS A 415 5.60 -2.31 7.32
C LYS A 415 4.57 -2.51 8.41
N ASP A 416 3.99 -3.71 8.47
CA ASP A 416 3.01 -4.13 9.47
C ASP A 416 3.49 -5.38 10.24
N GLY A 417 2.73 -5.82 11.24
CA GLY A 417 3.07 -6.91 12.15
C GLY A 417 4.14 -6.54 13.18
N SER A 418 4.03 -7.13 14.38
CA SER A 418 4.97 -6.97 15.49
C SER A 418 6.26 -7.77 15.21
N SER A 419 7.07 -7.26 14.29
CA SER A 419 8.20 -7.98 13.69
C SER A 419 9.24 -7.01 13.11
N ILE A 420 10.38 -7.54 12.66
CA ILE A 420 11.46 -6.73 12.08
C ILE A 420 11.52 -6.97 10.56
N LEU A 421 11.41 -5.90 9.78
CA LEU A 421 11.74 -5.88 8.35
C LEU A 421 13.02 -5.10 8.14
N VAL A 422 13.99 -5.71 7.47
CA VAL A 422 15.24 -5.06 7.06
C VAL A 422 15.19 -4.83 5.56
N LEU A 423 15.29 -3.57 5.14
CA LEU A 423 15.51 -3.21 3.74
C LEU A 423 17.01 -2.93 3.58
N ALA A 424 17.75 -3.90 3.03
CA ALA A 424 19.22 -3.84 2.98
C ALA A 424 19.74 -3.22 1.67
N ALA A 425 19.00 -3.36 0.57
CA ALA A 425 19.39 -2.85 -0.74
C ALA A 425 19.07 -1.36 -0.95
N ALA A 426 19.69 -0.77 -1.98
CA ALA A 426 19.31 0.53 -2.52
C ALA A 426 18.06 0.37 -3.41
N ASN A 427 16.88 0.53 -2.81
CA ASN A 427 15.59 0.30 -3.48
C ASN A 427 15.16 1.48 -4.35
N THR A 428 14.41 1.19 -5.42
CA THR A 428 13.95 2.16 -6.44
C THR A 428 12.44 2.23 -6.59
N TYR A 429 11.67 1.57 -5.72
CA TYR A 429 10.21 1.72 -5.73
C TYR A 429 9.79 3.18 -5.46
N ALA A 430 8.76 3.64 -6.16
CA ALA A 430 8.40 5.07 -6.21
C ALA A 430 7.31 5.47 -5.21
N GLY A 431 6.58 4.51 -4.64
CA GLY A 431 5.53 4.74 -3.65
C GLY A 431 6.06 5.05 -2.25
N PRO A 432 5.17 5.41 -1.32
CA PRO A 432 5.53 5.76 0.05
C PRO A 432 6.06 4.55 0.83
N THR A 433 6.82 4.82 1.89
CA THR A 433 7.14 3.84 2.93
C THR A 433 6.45 4.24 4.22
N GLU A 434 5.60 3.38 4.77
CA GLU A 434 4.90 3.63 6.03
C GLU A 434 5.22 2.54 7.06
N VAL A 435 5.43 2.93 8.31
CA VAL A 435 5.74 2.00 9.41
C VAL A 435 4.54 1.93 10.35
N HIS A 436 3.66 0.95 10.14
CA HIS A 436 2.44 0.75 10.95
C HIS A 436 2.71 0.01 12.26
N ALA A 437 3.59 -0.99 12.26
CA ALA A 437 3.90 -1.81 13.45
C ALA A 437 5.31 -2.44 13.39
N GLY A 438 5.80 -2.89 14.54
CA GLY A 438 7.14 -3.47 14.68
C GLY A 438 8.26 -2.50 14.26
N THR A 439 9.34 -3.04 13.69
CA THR A 439 10.52 -2.26 13.27
C THR A 439 10.75 -2.35 11.76
N LEU A 440 10.89 -1.20 11.11
CA LEU A 440 11.58 -1.09 9.82
C LEU A 440 13.04 -0.68 10.09
N ARG A 441 14.00 -1.53 9.72
CA ARG A 441 15.44 -1.27 9.92
C ARG A 441 16.14 -1.01 8.59
N VAL A 442 16.93 0.07 8.56
CA VAL A 442 17.70 0.51 7.39
C VAL A 442 19.11 0.93 7.80
N ALA A 443 20.08 0.67 6.92
CA ALA A 443 21.46 1.05 7.17
C ALA A 443 21.70 2.57 7.04
N ALA A 444 21.07 3.19 6.05
CA ALA A 444 21.16 4.63 5.79
C ALA A 444 19.95 5.11 4.99
N LEU A 445 19.76 6.43 4.89
CA LEU A 445 18.78 7.07 4.02
C LEU A 445 19.51 7.96 2.99
N ALA A 446 19.22 7.77 1.70
CA ALA A 446 19.66 8.67 0.63
C ALA A 446 18.70 9.88 0.48
N ALA A 447 18.92 10.74 -0.52
CA ALA A 447 18.00 11.82 -0.90
C ALA A 447 16.73 11.31 -1.61
N GLY A 448 15.64 12.08 -1.55
CA GLY A 448 14.39 11.85 -2.27
C GLY A 448 14.63 11.74 -3.79
N GLY A 449 13.93 10.83 -4.46
CA GLY A 449 14.14 10.56 -5.89
C GLY A 449 15.36 9.70 -6.21
N ALA A 450 16.27 9.46 -5.24
CA ALA A 450 17.41 8.57 -5.40
C ALA A 450 17.14 7.21 -4.76
N ALA A 451 17.82 6.17 -5.26
CA ALA A 451 17.75 4.82 -4.71
C ALA A 451 18.17 4.83 -3.23
N SER A 452 17.35 4.23 -2.38
CA SER A 452 17.47 4.28 -0.91
C SER A 452 16.83 3.03 -0.33
N PRO A 453 17.21 2.54 0.86
CA PRO A 453 16.47 1.49 1.55
C PRO A 453 14.95 1.72 1.61
N VAL A 454 14.51 2.97 1.77
CA VAL A 454 13.08 3.35 1.78
C VAL A 454 12.52 3.77 0.41
N GLY A 455 13.13 3.32 -0.69
CA GLY A 455 12.70 3.57 -2.06
C GLY A 455 13.16 4.91 -2.64
N ALA A 456 12.81 5.16 -3.90
CA ALA A 456 13.16 6.36 -4.67
C ALA A 456 12.00 7.37 -4.78
N SER A 457 11.05 7.33 -3.85
CA SER A 457 9.97 8.32 -3.76
C SER A 457 10.53 9.75 -3.56
N PRO A 458 9.83 10.80 -4.06
CA PRO A 458 10.26 12.20 -3.88
C PRO A 458 10.42 12.61 -2.41
N ALA A 459 11.12 13.73 -2.15
CA ALA A 459 11.43 14.19 -0.79
C ALA A 459 10.23 14.65 0.08
N ALA A 460 9.00 14.67 -0.46
CA ALA A 460 7.83 15.12 0.27
C ALA A 460 7.54 14.24 1.51
N PRO A 461 7.12 14.81 2.65
CA PRO A 461 6.98 14.07 3.91
C PRO A 461 5.89 13.00 3.91
N ALA A 462 4.94 13.06 2.97
CA ALA A 462 3.95 12.00 2.79
C ALA A 462 4.53 10.69 2.24
N ASN A 463 5.80 10.69 1.79
CA ASN A 463 6.46 9.52 1.22
C ASN A 463 7.27 8.70 2.25
N LEU A 464 7.49 9.23 3.45
CA LEU A 464 8.02 8.49 4.59
C LEU A 464 7.14 8.78 5.79
N VAL A 465 6.38 7.79 6.22
CA VAL A 465 5.37 7.95 7.28
C VAL A 465 5.72 7.06 8.47
N LEU A 466 5.84 7.69 9.63
CA LEU A 466 6.09 7.00 10.90
C LEU A 466 4.76 6.83 11.63
N GLY A 467 4.24 5.60 11.66
CA GLY A 467 3.01 5.21 12.32
C GLY A 467 3.25 4.62 13.71
N LYS A 468 2.57 3.52 14.06
CA LYS A 468 2.67 2.88 15.39
C LYS A 468 3.83 1.88 15.51
N GLY A 469 4.91 2.10 14.78
CA GLY A 469 6.13 1.28 14.86
C GLY A 469 7.39 2.12 15.03
N THR A 470 8.53 1.46 14.82
CA THR A 470 9.87 2.03 14.90
C THR A 470 10.53 2.08 13.52
N LEU A 471 10.97 3.27 13.11
CA LEU A 471 12.01 3.38 12.09
C LEU A 471 13.37 3.35 12.78
N HIS A 472 14.20 2.35 12.46
CA HIS A 472 15.53 2.16 13.02
C HIS A 472 16.60 2.41 11.96
N ILE A 473 17.33 3.52 12.11
CA ILE A 473 18.46 3.91 11.26
C ILE A 473 19.75 3.55 12.00
N THR A 474 20.52 2.61 11.45
CA THR A 474 21.71 2.07 12.13
C THR A 474 23.01 2.79 11.77
N GLY A 475 23.05 3.51 10.65
CA GLY A 475 24.24 4.19 10.13
C GLY A 475 23.97 5.64 9.71
N PRO A 476 25.03 6.37 9.33
CA PRO A 476 24.94 7.79 9.04
C PRO A 476 24.06 8.05 7.82
N SER A 477 23.19 9.05 7.94
CA SER A 477 22.22 9.42 6.90
C SER A 477 22.15 10.93 6.72
N ILE A 478 22.31 11.40 5.49
CA ILE A 478 22.05 12.80 5.13
C ILE A 478 21.05 12.77 3.97
N THR A 479 19.86 13.32 4.22
CA THR A 479 18.76 13.27 3.26
C THR A 479 18.03 14.60 3.20
N ASP A 480 17.51 14.96 2.03
CA ASP A 480 16.57 16.06 1.85
C ASP A 480 15.11 15.64 2.09
N ARG A 481 14.87 14.36 2.43
CA ARG A 481 13.53 13.85 2.73
C ARG A 481 12.98 14.50 3.99
N GLY A 482 11.69 14.81 3.94
CA GLY A 482 10.86 14.99 5.13
C GLY A 482 10.19 13.68 5.53
N TYR A 483 9.51 13.68 6.68
CA TYR A 483 8.60 12.60 7.05
C TYR A 483 7.37 13.14 7.79
N THR A 484 6.32 12.31 7.82
CA THR A 484 5.09 12.57 8.57
C THR A 484 4.98 11.62 9.76
N VAL A 485 4.67 12.13 10.94
CA VAL A 485 4.19 11.34 12.09
C VAL A 485 2.68 11.16 11.98
N ARG A 486 2.23 9.91 11.86
CA ARG A 486 0.81 9.55 11.69
C ARG A 486 0.50 8.22 12.33
N THR A 487 0.27 8.21 13.63
CA THR A 487 -0.09 6.98 14.34
C THR A 487 -1.58 6.63 14.20
N GLY A 488 -2.42 7.57 13.77
CA GLY A 488 -3.89 7.41 13.79
C GLY A 488 -4.46 7.23 15.19
N SER A 489 -3.71 7.60 16.23
CA SER A 489 -4.04 7.36 17.64
C SER A 489 -3.54 8.50 18.53
N SER A 490 -4.32 8.85 19.55
CA SER A 490 -3.90 9.76 20.62
C SER A 490 -3.18 9.06 21.77
N THR A 491 -2.98 7.74 21.68
CA THR A 491 -2.39 6.92 22.77
C THR A 491 -1.07 6.25 22.40
N HIS A 492 -0.58 6.44 21.17
CA HIS A 492 0.66 5.86 20.67
C HIS A 492 1.58 6.92 20.11
N ALA A 493 2.88 6.69 20.24
CA ALA A 493 3.92 7.52 19.64
C ALA A 493 4.68 6.79 18.54
N ALA A 494 4.97 7.48 17.45
CA ALA A 494 5.91 6.98 16.45
C ALA A 494 7.34 7.00 17.00
N VAL A 495 8.11 5.94 16.77
CA VAL A 495 9.48 5.85 17.28
C VAL A 495 10.48 6.05 16.14
N LEU A 496 11.39 7.00 16.32
CA LEU A 496 12.59 7.15 15.51
C LEU A 496 13.79 6.73 16.35
N ARG A 497 14.38 5.57 16.02
CA ARG A 497 15.61 5.07 16.62
C ARG A 497 16.78 5.36 15.70
N VAL A 498 17.79 6.06 16.21
CA VAL A 498 19.03 6.35 15.46
C VAL A 498 20.23 5.93 16.29
N ASP A 499 21.08 5.07 15.72
CA ASP A 499 22.28 4.59 16.40
C ASP A 499 23.51 5.46 16.13
N ASP A 500 23.56 6.18 15.00
CA ASP A 500 24.67 7.06 14.61
C ASP A 500 24.20 8.51 14.32
N GLU A 501 24.08 8.93 13.06
CA GLU A 501 23.58 10.27 12.70
C GLU A 501 22.49 10.18 11.63
N ALA A 502 21.43 10.99 11.77
CA ALA A 502 20.43 11.21 10.73
C ALA A 502 20.11 12.70 10.57
N VAL A 503 20.42 13.25 9.41
CA VAL A 503 20.12 14.64 9.02
C VAL A 503 18.94 14.64 8.04
N PHE A 504 17.84 15.28 8.43
CA PHE A 504 16.65 15.49 7.60
C PHE A 504 16.57 16.95 7.15
N GLY A 505 16.73 17.16 5.84
CA GLY A 505 16.64 18.47 5.17
C GLY A 505 15.26 18.82 4.63
N GLY A 506 14.30 17.89 4.67
CA GLY A 506 12.92 18.13 4.25
C GLY A 506 11.99 18.47 5.41
N PRO A 507 10.78 18.98 5.12
CA PRO A 507 9.84 19.41 6.15
C PRO A 507 9.33 18.23 6.97
N ILE A 508 9.26 18.39 8.29
CA ILE A 508 8.63 17.41 9.19
C ILE A 508 7.19 17.82 9.47
N ARG A 509 6.29 16.84 9.41
CA ARG A 509 4.86 17.03 9.73
C ARG A 509 4.40 16.04 10.81
N SER A 510 3.41 16.47 11.58
CA SER A 510 2.73 15.64 12.57
C SER A 510 1.24 15.77 12.36
N GLU A 511 0.60 14.65 12.03
CA GLU A 511 -0.84 14.55 11.79
C GLU A 511 -1.57 13.94 12.99
N SER A 512 -0.94 13.00 13.70
CA SER A 512 -1.51 12.34 14.89
C SER A 512 -0.45 11.60 15.71
N GLY A 513 -0.69 11.47 17.02
CA GLY A 513 0.17 10.76 17.96
C GLY A 513 1.38 11.53 18.45
N GLY A 514 2.08 10.92 19.40
CA GLY A 514 3.34 11.42 19.93
C GLY A 514 4.51 11.09 19.00
N PHE A 515 5.67 11.68 19.29
CA PHE A 515 6.94 11.34 18.65
C PHE A 515 7.96 10.98 19.72
N LEU A 516 8.70 9.90 19.49
CA LEU A 516 9.72 9.42 20.41
C LEU A 516 11.06 9.21 19.69
N LYS A 517 12.09 9.93 20.13
CA LYS A 517 13.49 9.69 19.75
C LYS A 517 14.18 8.75 20.74
N THR A 518 14.76 7.66 20.22
CA THR A 518 15.60 6.71 20.95
C THR A 518 16.91 6.39 20.20
N GLY A 519 17.76 5.54 20.78
CA GLY A 519 19.09 5.21 20.26
C GLY A 519 20.12 6.29 20.59
N PRO A 520 21.41 5.93 20.72
CA PRO A 520 22.47 6.85 21.15
C PRO A 520 22.77 7.96 20.16
N GLY A 521 22.34 7.83 18.90
CA GLY A 521 22.67 8.72 17.81
C GLY A 521 22.00 10.09 17.84
N THR A 522 22.43 10.96 16.91
CA THR A 522 21.94 12.33 16.72
C THR A 522 20.94 12.40 15.56
N VAL A 523 19.84 13.13 15.77
CA VAL A 523 18.92 13.53 14.70
C VAL A 523 18.98 15.03 14.52
N SER A 524 19.28 15.50 13.31
CA SER A 524 19.37 16.92 12.97
C SER A 524 18.30 17.28 11.95
N TYR A 525 17.52 18.34 12.22
CA TYR A 525 16.55 18.85 11.26
C TYR A 525 17.07 20.16 10.65
N THR A 526 17.20 20.23 9.33
CA THR A 526 17.84 21.37 8.64
C THR A 526 16.93 22.09 7.64
N TYR A 527 15.66 21.70 7.53
CA TYR A 527 14.71 22.36 6.63
C TYR A 527 14.52 23.85 6.99
N PRO A 528 14.78 24.80 6.07
CA PRO A 528 14.69 26.25 6.32
C PRO A 528 13.24 26.74 6.14
N GLY A 529 12.35 26.26 7.00
CA GLY A 529 10.94 26.62 6.98
C GLY A 529 10.19 26.04 8.17
N LEU A 530 8.87 25.94 8.04
CA LEU A 530 8.02 25.38 9.10
C LEU A 530 8.16 23.86 9.18
N ASN A 531 8.62 23.38 10.34
CA ASN A 531 8.43 22.02 10.81
C ASN A 531 7.30 22.01 11.84
N THR A 532 6.38 21.07 11.68
CA THR A 532 5.36 20.74 12.68
C THR A 532 5.76 19.40 13.29
N LEU A 533 6.63 19.42 14.30
CA LEU A 533 7.24 18.20 14.82
C LEU A 533 6.25 17.37 15.65
N HIS A 534 5.24 18.01 16.24
CA HIS A 534 4.27 17.34 17.08
C HIS A 534 3.03 18.22 17.34
N THR A 535 1.83 17.63 17.24
CA THR A 535 0.52 18.31 17.35
C THR A 535 -0.44 17.68 18.37
N HIS A 536 -0.19 16.46 18.85
CA HIS A 536 -1.16 15.65 19.61
C HIS A 536 -0.52 14.86 20.76
N ASP A 537 -0.71 15.28 22.01
CA ASP A 537 -0.09 14.61 23.16
C ASP A 537 -0.60 13.17 23.36
N VAL A 538 0.33 12.25 23.66
CA VAL A 538 0.06 10.96 24.31
C VAL A 538 0.29 11.15 25.81
N ASN A 539 -0.65 11.71 26.56
CA ASN A 539 -0.39 12.24 27.91
C ASN A 539 -0.17 11.16 29.02
N SER A 540 0.86 10.31 28.88
CA SER A 540 1.20 9.20 29.79
C SER A 540 2.65 9.26 30.35
N PRO A 541 3.11 10.41 30.90
CA PRO A 541 4.51 10.59 31.33
C PRO A 541 4.94 9.80 32.57
N ALA A 542 3.99 9.25 33.34
CA ALA A 542 4.27 8.62 34.64
C ALA A 542 4.69 7.14 34.56
N GLY A 543 4.32 6.45 33.47
CA GLY A 543 4.70 5.06 33.25
C GLY A 543 6.15 4.89 32.82
N VAL A 544 6.65 3.65 32.90
CA VAL A 544 7.93 3.25 32.31
C VAL A 544 7.74 3.14 30.81
N GLN A 545 8.70 3.61 30.02
CA GLN A 545 8.67 3.46 28.57
C GLN A 545 8.51 1.99 28.15
N ASN A 546 7.50 1.70 27.31
CA ASN A 546 7.10 0.35 26.94
C ASN A 546 7.08 0.13 25.42
N ILE A 547 8.20 0.40 24.75
CA ILE A 547 8.35 0.01 23.34
C ILE A 547 8.24 -1.52 23.26
N GLY A 548 7.43 -2.02 22.33
CA GLY A 548 7.26 -3.45 22.14
C GLY A 548 8.59 -4.15 21.85
N PRO A 549 8.75 -5.45 22.18
CA PRO A 549 10.02 -6.17 22.01
C PRO A 549 10.53 -6.18 20.56
N TYR A 550 9.65 -5.95 19.59
CA TYR A 550 9.96 -5.87 18.15
C TYR A 550 9.78 -4.47 17.57
N GLY A 551 9.64 -3.44 18.41
CA GLY A 551 9.58 -2.03 18.03
C GLY A 551 8.19 -1.43 17.88
N ASP A 552 7.14 -2.10 18.36
CA ASP A 552 5.80 -1.51 18.40
C ASP A 552 5.78 -0.25 19.27
N ALA A 553 4.95 0.71 18.88
CA ALA A 553 4.85 2.01 19.52
C ALA A 553 4.53 1.89 21.03
N PRO A 554 5.19 2.70 21.88
CA PRO A 554 4.87 2.76 23.29
C PRO A 554 3.53 3.47 23.54
N THR A 555 2.89 3.11 24.65
CA THR A 555 1.66 3.73 25.16
C THR A 555 1.87 4.45 26.50
N THR A 556 3.03 4.25 27.12
CA THR A 556 3.44 4.84 28.40
C THR A 556 4.91 5.25 28.34
N GLY A 557 5.33 6.16 29.24
CA GLY A 557 6.69 6.70 29.21
C GLY A 557 6.97 7.55 27.97
N VAL A 558 5.92 8.19 27.46
CA VAL A 558 5.92 9.06 26.29
C VAL A 558 4.84 10.14 26.46
N THR A 559 5.02 11.28 25.79
CA THR A 559 4.10 12.42 25.79
C THR A 559 3.87 12.97 24.38
N GLY A 560 4.40 14.15 24.09
CA GLY A 560 4.35 14.80 22.79
C GLY A 560 5.62 14.52 22.01
N PHE A 561 6.46 15.54 21.82
CA PHE A 561 7.80 15.39 21.29
C PHE A 561 8.77 14.95 22.40
N THR A 562 9.05 13.66 22.45
CA THR A 562 9.80 13.02 23.53
C THR A 562 11.18 12.59 23.05
N ILE A 563 12.22 12.88 23.84
CA ILE A 563 13.59 12.41 23.60
C ILE A 563 14.02 11.63 24.84
N THR A 564 14.17 10.31 24.74
CA THR A 564 14.61 9.49 25.88
C THR A 564 16.01 8.91 25.72
N GLN A 565 16.57 8.96 24.52
CA GLN A 565 17.97 8.60 24.28
C GLN A 565 18.54 9.35 23.07
N GLY A 566 19.80 9.76 23.22
CA GLY A 566 20.56 10.45 22.17
C GLY A 566 20.20 11.93 22.05
N ARG A 567 20.54 12.52 20.91
CA ARG A 567 20.47 13.97 20.68
C ARG A 567 19.51 14.32 19.55
N VAL A 568 18.78 15.42 19.72
CA VAL A 568 18.09 16.13 18.64
C VAL A 568 18.72 17.51 18.46
N VAL A 569 19.00 17.91 17.22
CA VAL A 569 19.49 19.23 16.85
C VAL A 569 18.46 19.94 15.98
N LEU A 570 18.09 21.14 16.40
CA LEU A 570 17.25 22.09 15.68
C LEU A 570 18.04 23.37 15.41
N GLY A 571 17.68 24.08 14.36
CA GLY A 571 18.11 25.46 14.15
C GLY A 571 18.99 25.68 12.93
N ALA A 572 18.47 25.37 11.75
CA ALA A 572 18.95 25.99 10.52
C ALA A 572 18.41 27.44 10.41
N PRO A 573 19.11 28.36 9.74
CA PRO A 573 18.59 29.71 9.48
C PRO A 573 17.19 29.68 8.86
N ALA A 574 16.30 30.54 9.34
CA ALA A 574 14.88 30.61 8.94
C ALA A 574 14.02 29.37 9.26
N GLN A 575 14.55 28.36 9.96
CA GLN A 575 13.76 27.24 10.45
C GLN A 575 12.81 27.69 11.57
N THR A 576 11.56 27.23 11.50
CA THR A 576 10.56 27.39 12.57
C THR A 576 10.04 26.02 12.96
N ASN A 577 10.21 25.63 14.23
CA ASN A 577 9.76 24.36 14.77
C ASN A 577 8.58 24.60 15.71
N MET A 578 7.41 24.07 15.35
CA MET A 578 6.21 24.11 16.17
C MET A 578 6.00 22.76 16.86
N VAL A 579 5.82 22.82 18.17
CA VAL A 579 5.63 21.65 19.02
C VAL A 579 4.50 21.92 20.02
N ASN A 580 3.60 20.97 20.25
CA ASN A 580 2.63 21.13 21.33
C ASN A 580 3.28 21.01 22.73
N ARG A 581 4.03 19.94 22.99
CA ARG A 581 4.71 19.65 24.26
C ARG A 581 6.06 18.98 24.00
N ILE A 582 7.07 19.31 24.81
CA ILE A 582 8.42 18.74 24.71
C ILE A 582 8.78 18.07 26.04
N ASP A 583 9.28 16.84 26.00
CA ASP A 583 9.87 16.19 27.17
C ASP A 583 11.26 15.63 26.80
N ILE A 584 12.28 16.12 27.50
CA ILE A 584 13.69 15.74 27.31
C ILE A 584 14.09 14.89 28.51
N GLY A 585 14.18 13.59 28.31
CA GLY A 585 14.30 12.60 29.38
C GLY A 585 12.96 12.30 30.03
N LEU A 586 12.62 11.00 30.05
CA LEU A 586 11.51 10.43 30.81
C LEU A 586 11.97 9.14 31.50
N ARG A 587 11.07 8.46 32.22
CA ARG A 587 11.32 7.16 32.82
C ARG A 587 11.40 6.07 31.76
N THR A 588 12.60 5.51 31.57
CA THR A 588 12.90 4.55 30.50
C THR A 588 12.94 3.10 30.97
N THR A 589 13.20 2.86 32.25
CA THR A 589 13.39 1.50 32.76
C THR A 589 13.05 1.36 34.24
N THR A 590 12.97 0.12 34.71
CA THR A 590 13.01 -0.28 36.12
C THR A 590 14.34 -0.92 36.51
N GLU A 591 15.17 -1.23 35.52
CA GLU A 591 16.41 -1.98 35.70
C GLU A 591 17.54 -1.08 36.22
N ALA A 592 18.37 -1.65 37.10
CA ALA A 592 19.46 -0.92 37.75
C ALA A 592 20.51 -0.45 36.73
N GLY A 593 20.86 0.84 36.79
CA GLY A 593 21.90 1.45 35.95
C GLY A 593 21.58 1.59 34.46
N LEU A 594 20.34 1.32 34.01
CA LEU A 594 19.96 1.36 32.59
C LEU A 594 19.10 2.57 32.20
N GLU A 595 18.94 3.56 33.08
CA GLU A 595 18.19 4.78 32.76
C GLU A 595 18.95 5.64 31.74
N THR A 596 18.28 6.08 30.67
CA THR A 596 18.92 6.90 29.62
C THR A 596 18.51 8.37 29.66
N PRO A 597 19.42 9.31 29.29
CA PRO A 597 19.11 10.72 29.12
C PRO A 597 18.71 11.07 27.68
N GLY A 598 17.92 12.13 27.51
CA GLY A 598 17.72 12.81 26.23
C GLY A 598 18.45 14.14 26.14
N GLU A 599 18.79 14.58 24.93
CA GLU A 599 19.37 15.89 24.67
C GLU A 599 18.65 16.61 23.51
N LEU A 600 18.32 17.89 23.70
CA LEU A 600 17.85 18.80 22.66
C LEU A 600 18.81 19.98 22.52
N VAL A 601 19.23 20.28 21.30
CA VAL A 601 20.09 21.42 20.98
C VAL A 601 19.36 22.34 20.02
N VAL A 602 19.38 23.65 20.28
CA VAL A 602 18.86 24.69 19.40
C VAL A 602 20.00 25.64 19.02
N THR A 603 20.36 25.64 17.73
CA THR A 603 21.51 26.40 17.21
C THR A 603 21.14 27.72 16.53
N ASP A 604 19.93 27.83 15.99
CA ASP A 604 19.37 29.01 15.33
C ASP A 604 17.84 28.85 15.16
N GLY A 605 17.19 29.75 14.42
CA GLY A 605 15.79 29.66 14.04
C GLY A 605 14.84 29.92 15.21
N VAL A 606 13.63 29.36 15.13
CA VAL A 606 12.60 29.50 16.16
C VAL A 606 12.14 28.12 16.61
N LEU A 607 12.12 27.87 17.92
CA LEU A 607 11.43 26.75 18.54
C LEU A 607 10.29 27.28 19.40
N ARG A 608 9.05 26.88 19.10
CA ARG A 608 7.88 27.22 19.93
C ARG A 608 7.24 25.96 20.48
N SER A 609 7.04 25.96 21.79
CA SER A 609 6.18 24.99 22.46
C SER A 609 4.83 25.65 22.76
N ALA A 610 3.71 24.96 22.55
CA ALA A 610 2.38 25.45 22.97
C ALA A 610 2.07 25.13 24.44
N ASN A 611 2.83 24.21 25.04
CA ASN A 611 2.65 23.69 26.38
C ASN A 611 4.04 23.49 27.04
N THR A 612 4.07 22.69 28.10
CA THR A 612 5.21 22.45 28.96
C THR A 612 6.40 21.89 28.18
N VAL A 613 7.57 22.46 28.46
CA VAL A 613 8.87 21.86 28.16
C VAL A 613 9.41 21.27 29.46
N SER A 614 9.47 19.94 29.56
CA SER A 614 10.03 19.27 30.74
C SER A 614 11.42 18.74 30.45
N ILE A 615 12.34 18.89 31.40
CA ILE A 615 13.67 18.27 31.36
C ILE A 615 13.83 17.36 32.58
N GLY A 616 14.15 16.09 32.32
CA GLY A 616 14.38 15.08 33.33
C GLY A 616 13.15 14.64 34.12
N ARG A 617 11.93 14.83 33.60
CA ARG A 617 10.68 14.46 34.30
C ARG A 617 10.65 12.95 34.54
N ASN A 618 10.49 12.51 35.79
CA ASN A 618 10.49 11.08 36.18
C ASN A 618 11.75 10.29 35.74
N ASN A 619 12.80 10.97 35.25
CA ASN A 619 13.96 10.35 34.64
C ASN A 619 14.94 9.92 35.73
N GLY A 620 14.87 8.65 36.11
CA GLY A 620 15.83 8.02 36.98
C GLY A 620 15.51 8.02 38.47
N THR A 621 15.93 6.95 39.12
CA THR A 621 16.03 6.81 40.58
C THR A 621 17.47 6.49 40.97
N LEU A 622 17.78 6.43 42.26
CA LEU A 622 19.08 5.94 42.76
C LEU A 622 19.39 4.52 42.28
N VAL A 623 18.36 3.73 41.93
CA VAL A 623 18.52 2.37 41.37
C VAL A 623 18.77 2.45 39.86
N THR A 624 17.87 3.09 39.11
CA THR A 624 17.90 3.05 37.64
C THR A 624 18.97 3.97 37.04
N ALA A 625 19.25 5.12 37.67
CA ALA A 625 20.26 6.10 37.25
C ALA A 625 21.55 6.06 38.10
N GLY A 626 21.62 5.18 39.09
CA GLY A 626 22.75 5.09 40.01
C GLY A 626 22.91 6.33 40.92
N PRO A 627 24.00 6.40 41.70
CA PRO A 627 24.19 7.45 42.71
C PRO A 627 24.42 8.84 42.12
N THR A 628 25.04 8.93 40.94
CA THR A 628 25.32 10.20 40.25
C THR A 628 24.08 10.82 39.61
N GLY A 629 23.06 10.00 39.33
CA GLY A 629 21.85 10.41 38.64
C GLY A 629 22.03 10.49 37.13
N VAL A 630 20.95 10.81 36.42
CA VAL A 630 20.88 10.87 34.95
C VAL A 630 20.65 12.31 34.49
N SER A 631 21.38 12.75 33.46
CA SER A 631 21.43 14.15 33.03
C SER A 631 20.83 14.35 31.64
N SER A 632 19.52 14.62 31.59
CA SER A 632 18.87 15.11 30.38
C SER A 632 19.08 16.61 30.20
N ARG A 633 19.23 17.08 28.94
CA ARG A 633 19.78 18.41 28.66
C ARG A 633 19.05 19.16 27.54
N LEU A 634 18.79 20.44 27.77
CA LEU A 634 18.48 21.42 26.73
C LEU A 634 19.68 22.37 26.57
N THR A 635 20.19 22.52 25.34
CA THR A 635 21.26 23.47 25.01
C THR A 635 20.75 24.46 23.97
N VAL A 636 20.93 25.75 24.20
CA VAL A 636 20.58 26.84 23.28
C VAL A 636 21.83 27.67 23.03
N THR A 637 22.30 27.65 21.77
CA THR A 637 23.50 28.39 21.34
C THR A 637 23.16 29.53 20.39
N GLY A 638 21.91 29.60 19.90
CA GLY A 638 21.40 30.62 18.99
C GLY A 638 19.89 30.51 18.78
N GLY A 639 19.32 31.42 17.98
CA GLY A 639 17.89 31.45 17.68
C GLY A 639 17.01 31.89 18.86
N THR A 640 15.70 31.64 18.74
CA THR A 640 14.69 31.98 19.75
C THR A 640 13.89 30.75 20.15
N CYS A 641 13.86 30.45 21.45
CA CYS A 641 12.95 29.50 22.07
C CYS A 641 11.83 30.24 22.79
N ASP A 642 10.57 29.90 22.51
CA ASP A 642 9.39 30.46 23.17
C ASP A 642 8.62 29.35 23.88
N PHE A 643 8.68 29.38 25.22
CA PHE A 643 8.13 28.34 26.09
C PHE A 643 7.11 28.95 27.06
N PRO A 644 5.86 28.46 27.08
CA PRO A 644 4.89 28.89 28.09
C PRO A 644 5.32 28.48 29.51
N THR A 645 5.85 27.26 29.64
CA THR A 645 6.33 26.67 30.89
C THR A 645 7.61 25.89 30.64
N LEU A 646 8.61 26.09 31.50
CA LEU A 646 9.86 25.33 31.51
C LEU A 646 10.03 24.68 32.88
N ALA A 647 10.04 23.34 32.93
CA ALA A 647 10.05 22.56 34.17
C ALA A 647 11.24 21.59 34.21
N MET A 648 12.08 21.71 35.23
CA MET A 648 13.26 20.86 35.40
C MET A 648 13.10 19.95 36.61
N GLY A 649 13.12 18.64 36.37
CA GLY A 649 13.22 17.64 37.43
C GLY A 649 11.90 17.37 38.16
N ASN A 650 10.78 17.30 37.45
CA ASN A 650 9.48 16.95 38.01
C ASN A 650 9.34 15.43 38.31
N ASN A 651 8.96 15.06 39.54
CA ASN A 651 8.65 13.68 39.94
C ASN A 651 7.14 13.43 40.04
N GLY A 652 6.42 13.65 38.95
CA GLY A 652 4.97 13.47 38.91
C GLY A 652 4.51 12.02 39.06
N ALA A 653 5.42 11.05 38.96
CA ALA A 653 5.14 9.64 39.20
C ALA A 653 5.33 9.21 40.67
N GLY A 654 5.82 10.09 41.55
CA GLY A 654 6.03 9.76 42.97
C GLY A 654 7.13 8.73 43.21
N LEU A 655 8.19 8.72 42.39
CA LEU A 655 9.29 7.76 42.47
C LEU A 655 10.10 7.95 43.76
N SER A 656 10.27 6.86 44.51
CA SER A 656 11.20 6.83 45.65
C SER A 656 12.64 6.88 45.17
N GLY A 657 13.48 7.68 45.86
CA GLY A 657 14.88 7.86 45.48
C GLY A 657 15.06 8.51 44.09
N TYR A 658 14.11 9.33 43.65
CA TYR A 658 14.20 10.07 42.38
C TYR A 658 15.53 10.81 42.26
N ASN A 659 16.20 10.69 41.11
CA ASN A 659 17.60 11.10 40.96
C ASN A 659 17.93 11.75 39.61
N ALA A 660 17.08 12.68 39.16
CA ALA A 660 17.31 13.43 37.93
C ALA A 660 18.35 14.56 38.11
N ARG A 661 19.14 14.82 37.05
CA ARG A 661 20.15 15.89 36.93
C ARG A 661 19.88 16.78 35.71
N PRO A 662 18.70 17.39 35.58
CA PRO A 662 18.34 18.13 34.37
C PRO A 662 19.24 19.36 34.19
N VAL A 663 19.67 19.60 32.95
CA VAL A 663 20.50 20.76 32.59
C VAL A 663 19.80 21.62 31.54
N VAL A 664 19.80 22.92 31.75
CA VAL A 664 19.51 23.92 30.71
C VAL A 664 20.76 24.79 30.57
N ASP A 665 21.27 24.88 29.35
CA ASP A 665 22.49 25.62 28.99
C ASP A 665 22.15 26.62 27.89
N VAL A 666 22.17 27.91 28.22
CA VAL A 666 21.93 29.01 27.28
C VAL A 666 23.23 29.79 27.14
N SER A 667 24.07 29.36 26.20
CA SER A 667 25.35 30.01 25.88
C SER A 667 25.24 31.00 24.71
N GLY A 668 24.09 31.01 24.02
CA GLY A 668 23.72 31.99 23.01
C GLY A 668 22.22 31.90 22.66
N GLY A 669 21.71 32.86 21.87
CA GLY A 669 20.28 32.92 21.51
C GLY A 669 19.39 33.54 22.60
N LEU A 670 18.09 33.31 22.49
CA LEU A 670 17.05 33.82 23.40
C LEU A 670 16.12 32.70 23.84
N VAL A 671 15.95 32.51 25.15
CA VAL A 671 14.90 31.65 25.72
C VAL A 671 13.88 32.52 26.45
N GLN A 672 12.65 32.57 25.93
CA GLN A 672 11.54 33.27 26.54
C GLN A 672 10.65 32.28 27.28
N VAL A 673 10.37 32.56 28.56
CA VAL A 673 9.42 31.78 29.36
C VAL A 673 8.22 32.68 29.70
N GLY A 674 7.11 32.52 28.96
CA GLY A 674 6.08 33.56 28.86
C GLY A 674 4.77 33.34 29.63
N GLY A 675 4.42 32.11 30.03
CA GLY A 675 3.01 31.75 30.25
C GLY A 675 2.59 31.34 31.67
N SER A 676 3.44 30.72 32.49
CA SER A 676 3.01 30.24 33.82
C SER A 676 4.09 30.23 34.89
N TYR A 677 5.23 29.57 34.67
CA TYR A 677 6.41 29.63 35.56
C TYR A 677 7.62 28.93 34.93
N LEU A 678 8.82 29.24 35.47
CA LEU A 678 10.04 28.46 35.33
C LEU A 678 10.24 27.68 36.65
N SER A 679 10.41 26.37 36.58
CA SER A 679 10.73 25.54 37.75
C SER A 679 12.09 24.88 37.61
N VAL A 680 12.96 25.10 38.60
CA VAL A 680 14.33 24.57 38.65
C VAL A 680 14.44 23.64 39.85
N GLY A 681 14.44 22.33 39.61
CA GLY A 681 14.46 21.32 40.67
C GLY A 681 13.09 21.15 41.32
N GLU A 682 12.06 20.89 40.51
CA GLU A 682 10.65 20.93 40.93
C GLU A 682 10.30 19.94 42.05
N SER A 683 11.01 18.81 42.16
CA SER A 683 10.68 17.76 43.13
C SER A 683 11.89 17.29 43.94
N PRO A 684 11.70 16.85 45.20
CA PRO A 684 12.78 16.30 46.01
C PRO A 684 13.56 15.20 45.28
N GLY A 685 14.89 15.27 45.32
CA GLY A 685 15.81 14.34 44.65
C GLY A 685 16.31 14.82 43.28
N ALA A 686 15.63 15.78 42.63
CA ALA A 686 16.19 16.47 41.47
C ALA A 686 17.30 17.44 41.87
N GLN A 687 18.40 17.44 41.11
CA GLN A 687 19.44 18.47 41.19
C GLN A 687 19.57 19.12 39.81
N ALA A 688 18.83 20.22 39.62
CA ALA A 688 18.77 20.94 38.36
C ALA A 688 19.93 21.94 38.22
N THR A 689 20.49 22.06 37.01
CA THR A 689 21.55 23.03 36.69
C THR A 689 21.08 23.96 35.57
N LEU A 690 21.09 25.26 35.85
CA LEU A 690 20.77 26.31 34.88
C LEU A 690 22.03 27.15 34.62
N LEU A 691 22.50 27.14 33.37
CA LEU A 691 23.65 27.92 32.90
C LEU A 691 23.11 28.97 31.92
N ILE A 692 23.24 30.26 32.24
CA ILE A 692 22.76 31.40 31.45
C ILE A 692 23.85 32.47 31.41
#